data_AF-A0A8C0V9D4-F1
#
_entry.id   AF-A0A8C0V9D4-F1
#
_cell.length_a   1.000
_cell.length_b   1.000
_cell.length_c   1.000
_cell.angle_alpha   90.00
_cell.angle_beta   90.00
_cell.angle_gamma   90.00
#
_symmetry.space_group_name_H-M   'P 1'
#
loop_
_entity.id
_entity.type
_entity.pdbx_description
1 polymer ?
#
loop_
_entity_poly.entity_id
_entity_poly.type
_entity_poly.pdbx_seq_one_letter_code
_entity_poly.pdbx_strand_id
1 'polypeptide(L)'
;IGLVTMSVNATENDPPRFFVGGEDGEGLLDSARSTDYEHFYDHGEEEEEEYDSPPERQIAVGICSMAKKSKSKPMKEILERLSMFKYITVVIFEEDVILNEPVENWPLCDCLISFHSKGFPLDKAVAYAKLRNPFIINDLNMQYHIQDRREVYGILKAEGILLPRYAVLNRDPNNPQECSLIEGEDHVEVNGEIFQKPFVEKPVSAEDHNVYIYYPTSAGGGSQRLFRKIGSRSSVYSPESSVRKTGSYIYEEFMPTDGTDVKVYTVGPDYAHAEARKSPALDGKVERDSEGKEVRYPVILNAREKLIAWKVCLAFKQTVCGFDLLRANGQSYVCDVNGFSFVKNSMKYYDDCAKILGNIIMRELAPQFQIPWSIPLEAEDIPIVPTTSGTMMELRCVIAVIRHGDRTPKQKMKMEVKHQRFFDLFEKCDGYKSGKLKLKKPKQLQEVLDIARQLLVELGQNNDSEIEESKAKLEQLKTVLEMYGHFSGINRKVQLTYLPHGCPKTSSEEEDNRRNEPSLLLVLKWGGELTPAGRVQAEELGRAFRCMYPGGQGDYAGFPGCGLLRLHSTYRHDLKIYASDEGRVQMTAAAFAKGLLALEGELTPILVQMVKSANMNGLLDSDSDSLSSCQHRVKARLHEILQRDREFTADDYDKLTPSGSISLIKSMQIIKNPVKTCDKVYYLIQSLTSQIRQRMEDPKSADIQLYHSETLELMLRRWAKLEKDFKTKNGRYDISKIPDIYDCIKYDVQHNGSLKLENTMELYRLSKALADIVIPQEYGISKAEKLEIAKGYCTPLVRKIRSDLQRTQDDDTVNKLHPLYSRGVMSPERHVRTRLYFTSESHVHSLLSTLRYGALCDESKDEQWKRAMDYLNVVNELNYMTQIVIMLYEDPNKELSSEERFHVELHFSPGAKGCEEDKNLPSGYGYRPASREVIKTSHRNDSDEEVHAPKRDETDRSVVMFKPMVSDPIHIHRKSPLPRSRKIGSVEVSKTKPNVILLLITQNQHDTSHRRFGSHCAGLFSTSVLGGSSSAPNLQDYARTHRKKLTSSGFIDDTTRGSAVKRFSISFARHPTNGFELYSMVPSICPLETLHNSLSLKQVDEFLASVAAPSRENLQETCTDYSLIHNGLGIFIPPSFRCRWFTAGLKTKTSKNPNKPTKNRQ
;
A
#
# COMPACT_ATOMS: atom_id res chain seq x y z
N ILE A 1 -43.72 -35.44 32.88
CA ILE A 1 -43.39 -35.50 34.33
C ILE A 1 -42.98 -34.08 34.71
N GLY A 2 -43.76 -33.21 35.35
CA GLY A 2 -44.97 -33.36 36.20
C GLY A 2 -44.63 -32.86 37.62
N LEU A 3 -45.37 -31.96 38.30
CA LEU A 3 -46.71 -31.35 38.08
C LEU A 3 -46.65 -29.79 38.08
N VAL A 4 -47.53 -29.00 37.41
CA VAL A 4 -48.94 -28.56 37.71
C VAL A 4 -49.06 -27.84 39.08
N THR A 5 -49.58 -26.59 39.25
CA THR A 5 -50.93 -26.00 38.99
C THR A 5 -50.97 -24.44 39.00
N MET A 6 -52.05 -23.70 38.63
CA MET A 6 -52.97 -23.73 37.46
C MET A 6 -54.02 -22.58 37.50
N SER A 7 -54.15 -21.78 36.42
CA SER A 7 -55.27 -20.82 36.09
C SER A 7 -54.91 -19.99 34.83
N VAL A 8 -55.68 -19.77 33.74
CA VAL A 8 -57.02 -20.22 33.27
C VAL A 8 -58.21 -19.63 34.04
N ASN A 9 -59.24 -18.99 33.45
CA ASN A 9 -59.62 -18.67 32.03
C ASN A 9 -60.37 -17.30 31.99
N ALA A 10 -60.86 -16.66 30.89
CA ALA A 10 -60.99 -16.89 29.43
C ALA A 10 -60.96 -15.48 28.70
N THR A 11 -61.45 -15.15 27.48
CA THR A 11 -62.28 -15.79 26.41
C THR A 11 -62.11 -15.07 25.05
N GLU A 12 -62.28 -15.80 23.94
CA GLU A 12 -62.98 -15.56 22.64
C GLU A 12 -63.53 -14.16 22.24
N ASN A 13 -63.60 -13.72 20.95
CA ASN A 13 -63.25 -14.34 19.64
C ASN A 13 -63.07 -13.29 18.49
N ASP A 14 -62.53 -13.72 17.33
CA ASP A 14 -62.28 -13.03 16.02
C ASP A 14 -63.54 -12.53 15.23
N PRO A 15 -63.47 -11.87 14.03
CA PRO A 15 -62.37 -11.19 13.27
C PRO A 15 -62.75 -9.77 12.70
N PRO A 16 -61.88 -9.04 11.94
CA PRO A 16 -62.13 -7.66 11.47
C PRO A 16 -62.61 -7.49 10.01
N ARG A 17 -63.22 -6.33 9.67
CA ARG A 17 -63.36 -5.80 8.28
C ARG A 17 -63.69 -4.29 8.17
N PHE A 18 -63.43 -3.74 6.98
CA PHE A 18 -63.64 -2.33 6.55
C PHE A 18 -65.13 -1.90 6.48
N PHE A 19 -65.38 -0.59 6.50
CA PHE A 19 -66.24 0.04 5.50
C PHE A 19 -65.87 1.52 5.19
N VAL A 20 -66.46 2.07 4.13
CA VAL A 20 -66.27 3.45 3.60
C VAL A 20 -67.47 4.33 3.99
N GLY A 21 -67.31 5.66 4.01
CA GLY A 21 -68.34 6.62 4.42
C GLY A 21 -69.47 6.88 3.38
N GLY A 22 -70.43 7.72 3.78
CA GLY A 22 -71.56 8.21 2.98
C GLY A 22 -72.30 9.34 3.71
N GLU A 23 -72.93 10.24 2.96
CA GLU A 23 -73.49 11.53 3.42
C GLU A 23 -74.88 11.43 4.09
N ASP A 24 -75.27 12.46 4.88
CA ASP A 24 -76.36 13.42 4.55
C ASP A 24 -76.83 14.25 5.79
N GLY A 25 -77.33 15.48 5.59
CA GLY A 25 -77.85 16.31 6.69
C GLY A 25 -78.00 17.83 6.46
N GLU A 26 -78.82 18.22 5.47
CA GLU A 26 -79.33 19.56 5.09
C GLU A 26 -79.23 20.80 6.03
N GLY A 27 -79.23 22.02 5.43
CA GLY A 27 -80.10 23.09 5.96
C GLY A 27 -79.75 24.59 5.73
N LEU A 28 -80.16 25.17 4.59
CA LEU A 28 -80.52 26.61 4.37
C LEU A 28 -79.41 27.69 4.61
N LEU A 29 -79.35 28.85 3.92
CA LEU A 29 -80.38 29.62 3.20
C LEU A 29 -79.78 30.52 2.07
N ASP A 30 -80.60 30.67 1.03
CA ASP A 30 -80.50 31.31 -0.31
C ASP A 30 -80.01 32.78 -0.46
N SER A 31 -79.56 33.11 -1.69
CA SER A 31 -79.65 34.41 -2.42
C SER A 31 -78.75 35.62 -2.05
N ALA A 32 -78.27 36.46 -3.01
CA ALA A 32 -78.37 36.43 -4.49
C ALA A 32 -77.35 37.38 -5.19
N ARG A 33 -77.01 37.06 -6.47
CA ARG A 33 -76.80 37.94 -7.68
C ARG A 33 -75.96 39.25 -7.59
N SER A 34 -75.20 39.66 -8.63
CA SER A 34 -74.79 39.06 -9.92
C SER A 34 -73.74 39.92 -10.68
N THR A 35 -73.24 39.38 -11.81
CA THR A 35 -72.78 40.08 -13.05
C THR A 35 -71.50 40.94 -13.06
N ASP A 36 -70.49 40.37 -13.75
CA ASP A 36 -69.69 40.94 -14.87
C ASP A 36 -68.49 41.89 -14.67
N TYR A 37 -67.35 41.47 -15.27
CA TYR A 37 -66.26 42.19 -16.00
C TYR A 37 -65.95 43.68 -15.63
N GLU A 38 -64.70 44.10 -15.38
CA GLU A 38 -63.54 44.03 -16.28
C GLU A 38 -62.13 44.18 -15.62
N HIS A 39 -61.14 43.50 -16.22
CA HIS A 39 -59.73 43.87 -16.53
C HIS A 39 -58.79 44.78 -15.66
N PHE A 40 -57.52 44.29 -15.59
CA PHE A 40 -56.19 44.97 -15.52
C PHE A 40 -55.62 45.44 -14.15
N TYR A 41 -54.39 44.94 -13.84
CA TYR A 41 -53.23 45.47 -13.06
C TYR A 41 -53.48 46.34 -11.78
N ASP A 42 -52.69 46.27 -10.70
CA ASP A 42 -51.25 45.94 -10.56
C ASP A 42 -50.89 45.52 -9.10
N HIS A 43 -49.65 45.04 -8.89
CA HIS A 43 -48.89 44.93 -7.63
C HIS A 43 -49.53 44.32 -6.36
N GLY A 44 -48.95 43.21 -5.87
CA GLY A 44 -49.05 42.81 -4.45
C GLY A 44 -49.05 41.31 -4.17
N GLU A 45 -47.93 40.61 -4.40
CA GLU A 45 -47.71 39.30 -3.74
C GLU A 45 -47.12 39.57 -2.35
N GLU A 46 -47.99 39.57 -1.33
CA GLU A 46 -47.59 39.59 0.09
C GLU A 46 -47.13 38.19 0.53
N GLU A 47 -46.20 38.13 1.49
CA GLU A 47 -45.55 36.89 1.92
C GLU A 47 -46.53 36.03 2.75
N GLU A 48 -46.95 34.86 2.25
CA GLU A 48 -47.69 33.89 3.07
C GLU A 48 -46.76 33.31 4.16
N GLU A 49 -47.05 33.62 5.42
CA GLU A 49 -46.26 33.16 6.58
C GLU A 49 -46.32 31.64 6.73
N GLU A 50 -45.21 30.95 6.42
CA GLU A 50 -45.09 29.50 6.59
C GLU A 50 -45.20 29.12 8.08
N TYR A 51 -46.21 28.32 8.42
CA TYR A 51 -46.53 27.96 9.82
C TYR A 51 -45.37 27.22 10.51
N ASP A 52 -44.72 27.89 11.47
CA ASP A 52 -43.56 27.38 12.21
C ASP A 52 -43.90 26.07 12.94
N SER A 53 -43.48 24.96 12.34
CA SER A 53 -43.66 23.62 12.91
C SER A 53 -42.69 23.44 14.08
N PRO A 54 -43.15 22.95 15.25
CA PRO A 54 -42.31 22.89 16.45
C PRO A 54 -41.02 22.13 16.16
N PRO A 55 -39.84 22.69 16.51
CA PRO A 55 -38.56 22.22 15.99
C PRO A 55 -38.31 20.75 16.31
N GLU A 56 -37.93 19.97 15.28
CA GLU A 56 -37.66 18.54 15.41
C GLU A 56 -36.74 18.25 16.60
N ARG A 57 -37.23 17.44 17.55
CA ARG A 57 -36.59 17.23 18.84
C ARG A 57 -35.17 16.65 18.69
N GLN A 58 -34.18 17.54 18.78
CA GLN A 58 -32.76 17.23 18.69
C GLN A 58 -32.28 16.39 19.88
N ILE A 59 -31.37 15.45 19.63
CA ILE A 59 -30.58 14.76 20.65
C ILE A 59 -29.39 15.67 21.02
N ALA A 60 -29.32 16.10 22.28
CA ALA A 60 -28.25 16.94 22.78
C ALA A 60 -27.04 16.09 23.24
N VAL A 61 -25.88 16.33 22.62
CA VAL A 61 -24.61 15.64 22.93
C VAL A 61 -23.68 16.58 23.72
N GLY A 62 -23.59 16.36 25.02
CA GLY A 62 -22.80 17.15 25.96
C GLY A 62 -21.32 16.77 25.94
N ILE A 63 -20.45 17.76 25.71
CA ILE A 63 -18.99 17.60 25.70
C ILE A 63 -18.42 18.24 26.97
N CYS A 64 -18.24 17.42 28.02
CA CYS A 64 -17.76 17.88 29.33
C CYS A 64 -16.29 17.48 29.56
N SER A 65 -15.37 18.39 29.24
CA SER A 65 -13.93 18.24 29.50
C SER A 65 -13.25 19.61 29.50
N MET A 66 -12.07 19.71 30.12
CA MET A 66 -11.25 20.94 30.17
C MET A 66 -11.13 21.59 28.78
N ALA A 67 -11.14 22.93 28.70
CA ALA A 67 -11.05 23.73 27.48
C ALA A 67 -9.85 23.34 26.60
N LYS A 68 -8.73 22.96 27.22
CA LYS A 68 -7.53 22.44 26.54
C LYS A 68 -7.75 21.14 25.75
N LYS A 69 -8.81 20.38 26.07
CA LYS A 69 -9.27 19.18 25.38
C LYS A 69 -10.45 19.51 24.45
N SER A 70 -11.53 20.11 24.97
CA SER A 70 -12.75 20.41 24.20
C SER A 70 -12.51 21.38 23.03
N LYS A 71 -11.62 22.37 23.19
CA LYS A 71 -11.29 23.35 22.14
C LYS A 71 -10.06 22.95 21.30
N SER A 72 -9.57 21.71 21.42
CA SER A 72 -8.42 21.19 20.67
C SER A 72 -8.77 20.85 19.21
N LYS A 73 -7.78 20.92 18.30
CA LYS A 73 -8.03 20.67 16.85
C LYS A 73 -8.72 19.32 16.56
N PRO A 74 -8.27 18.16 17.09
CA PRO A 74 -8.94 16.88 16.83
C PRO A 74 -10.39 16.85 17.33
N MET A 75 -10.68 17.50 18.46
CA MET A 75 -12.05 17.59 18.97
C MET A 75 -12.92 18.42 18.02
N LYS A 76 -12.48 19.63 17.64
CA LYS A 76 -13.22 20.48 16.70
C LYS A 76 -13.54 19.77 15.39
N GLU A 77 -12.54 19.16 14.75
CA GLU A 77 -12.71 18.42 13.50
C GLU A 77 -13.74 17.28 13.60
N ILE A 78 -13.85 16.62 14.76
CA ILE A 78 -14.81 15.53 15.00
C ILE A 78 -16.20 16.09 15.35
N LEU A 79 -16.29 17.16 16.15
CA LEU A 79 -17.57 17.78 16.52
C LEU A 79 -18.24 18.49 15.35
N GLU A 80 -17.47 19.20 14.52
CA GLU A 80 -17.94 19.83 13.27
C GLU A 80 -18.59 18.82 12.31
N ARG A 81 -18.11 17.57 12.32
CA ARG A 81 -18.68 16.44 11.56
C ARG A 81 -19.84 15.76 12.29
N LEU A 82 -19.82 15.68 13.62
CA LEU A 82 -20.90 15.11 14.41
C LEU A 82 -22.19 15.96 14.30
N SER A 83 -22.05 17.28 14.24
CA SER A 83 -23.13 18.24 13.94
C SER A 83 -23.67 18.18 12.51
N MET A 84 -23.16 17.29 11.64
CA MET A 84 -23.77 17.04 10.32
C MET A 84 -24.88 15.98 10.37
N PHE A 85 -25.09 15.32 11.50
CA PHE A 85 -26.24 14.43 11.70
C PHE A 85 -27.49 15.28 12.00
N LYS A 86 -28.53 15.20 11.14
CA LYS A 86 -29.77 16.03 11.20
C LYS A 86 -30.40 16.17 12.60
N TYR A 87 -30.29 15.13 13.42
CA TYR A 87 -30.93 15.05 14.74
C TYR A 87 -29.95 15.17 15.92
N ILE A 88 -28.69 15.56 15.70
CA ILE A 88 -27.68 15.72 16.76
C ILE A 88 -27.26 17.19 16.89
N THR A 89 -27.49 17.75 18.08
CA THR A 89 -26.96 19.06 18.48
C THR A 89 -25.84 18.89 19.50
N VAL A 90 -24.67 19.48 19.23
CA VAL A 90 -23.48 19.37 20.10
C VAL A 90 -23.44 20.54 21.09
N VAL A 91 -23.37 20.24 22.38
CA VAL A 91 -23.32 21.23 23.48
C VAL A 91 -21.97 21.11 24.19
N ILE A 92 -21.08 22.09 24.03
CA ILE A 92 -19.78 22.11 24.72
C ILE A 92 -19.97 22.78 26.09
N PHE A 93 -19.62 22.09 27.16
CA PHE A 93 -19.68 22.66 28.51
C PHE A 93 -18.43 23.52 28.71
N GLU A 94 -18.62 24.78 29.12
CA GLU A 94 -17.50 25.70 29.34
C GLU A 94 -16.72 25.36 30.62
N GLU A 95 -15.40 25.57 30.58
CA GLU A 95 -14.49 25.16 31.67
C GLU A 95 -14.81 25.86 33.00
N ASP A 96 -15.28 27.11 32.93
CA ASP A 96 -15.73 27.88 34.09
C ASP A 96 -16.95 27.23 34.78
N VAL A 97 -17.95 26.80 33.99
CA VAL A 97 -19.13 26.06 34.49
C VAL A 97 -18.72 24.71 35.09
N ILE A 98 -17.82 23.98 34.42
CA ILE A 98 -17.31 22.68 34.90
C ILE A 98 -16.61 22.84 36.27
N LEU A 99 -15.83 23.89 36.46
CA LEU A 99 -15.08 24.12 37.70
C LEU A 99 -15.96 24.74 38.79
N ASN A 100 -16.64 25.84 38.51
CA ASN A 100 -17.21 26.74 39.52
C ASN A 100 -18.71 26.52 39.76
N GLU A 101 -19.51 26.24 38.72
CA GLU A 101 -20.96 26.04 38.87
C GLU A 101 -21.33 24.66 39.45
N PRO A 102 -22.37 24.54 40.29
CA PRO A 102 -22.87 23.26 40.77
C PRO A 102 -23.49 22.44 39.62
N VAL A 103 -23.55 21.11 39.76
CA VAL A 103 -23.91 20.18 38.67
C VAL A 103 -25.37 20.30 38.22
N GLU A 104 -26.20 20.87 39.06
CA GLU A 104 -27.59 21.25 38.82
C GLU A 104 -27.68 22.34 37.73
N ASN A 105 -26.72 23.27 37.69
CA ASN A 105 -26.67 24.39 36.75
C ASN A 105 -25.98 24.04 35.41
N TRP A 106 -25.41 22.84 35.28
CA TRP A 106 -24.74 22.43 34.05
C TRP A 106 -25.74 22.22 32.90
N PRO A 107 -25.35 22.46 31.62
CA PRO A 107 -26.24 22.30 30.48
C PRO A 107 -26.80 20.88 30.40
N LEU A 108 -28.05 20.74 29.94
CA LEU A 108 -28.66 19.43 29.73
C LEU A 108 -28.11 18.75 28.47
N CYS A 109 -27.97 17.44 28.53
CA CYS A 109 -27.65 16.59 27.39
C CYS A 109 -28.25 15.19 27.57
N ASP A 110 -28.67 14.56 26.48
CA ASP A 110 -29.19 13.19 26.45
C ASP A 110 -28.06 12.17 26.30
N CYS A 111 -26.95 12.59 25.70
CA CYS A 111 -25.70 11.83 25.57
C CYS A 111 -24.54 12.64 26.17
N LEU A 112 -23.66 11.99 26.94
CA LEU A 112 -22.50 12.61 27.57
C LEU A 112 -21.18 12.00 27.07
N ILE A 113 -20.36 12.85 26.45
CA ILE A 113 -18.95 12.58 26.15
C ILE A 113 -18.11 13.37 27.16
N SER A 114 -17.65 12.70 28.21
CA SER A 114 -16.88 13.32 29.29
C SER A 114 -15.69 12.46 29.73
N PHE A 115 -14.56 13.12 29.99
CA PHE A 115 -13.31 12.43 30.27
C PHE A 115 -12.31 13.27 31.09
N HIS A 116 -11.65 12.61 32.03
CA HIS A 116 -10.63 13.19 32.89
C HIS A 116 -9.36 13.65 32.16
N SER A 117 -8.75 14.70 32.69
CA SER A 117 -7.31 14.96 32.63
C SER A 117 -6.96 16.05 33.63
N LYS A 118 -5.77 15.98 34.24
CA LYS A 118 -5.23 16.97 35.21
C LYS A 118 -5.97 18.31 35.28
N GLY A 119 -6.73 18.48 36.37
CA GLY A 119 -7.55 19.66 36.65
C GLY A 119 -9.05 19.46 36.47
N PHE A 120 -9.49 18.33 35.91
CA PHE A 120 -10.91 18.03 35.69
C PHE A 120 -11.58 17.44 36.95
N PRO A 121 -12.70 18.00 37.44
CA PRO A 121 -13.41 17.52 38.62
C PRO A 121 -14.28 16.30 38.27
N LEU A 122 -13.66 15.11 38.25
CA LEU A 122 -14.34 13.85 37.89
C LEU A 122 -15.52 13.53 38.83
N ASP A 123 -15.43 13.88 40.12
CA ASP A 123 -16.52 13.74 41.09
C ASP A 123 -17.78 14.50 40.64
N LYS A 124 -17.62 15.74 40.15
CA LYS A 124 -18.73 16.55 39.62
C LYS A 124 -19.30 15.93 38.34
N ALA A 125 -18.47 15.38 37.46
CA ALA A 125 -18.95 14.69 36.26
C ALA A 125 -19.78 13.43 36.61
N VAL A 126 -19.35 12.65 37.60
CA VAL A 126 -20.10 11.49 38.12
C VAL A 126 -21.41 11.93 38.78
N ALA A 127 -21.39 13.00 39.58
CA ALA A 127 -22.59 13.57 40.19
C ALA A 127 -23.59 14.09 39.13
N TYR A 128 -23.13 14.82 38.12
CA TYR A 128 -23.94 15.25 36.97
C TYR A 128 -24.56 14.05 36.24
N ALA A 129 -23.76 13.03 35.92
CA ALA A 129 -24.24 11.83 35.23
C ALA A 129 -25.30 11.08 36.06
N LYS A 130 -25.14 11.02 37.39
CA LYS A 130 -26.14 10.45 38.31
C LYS A 130 -27.41 11.31 38.43
N LEU A 131 -27.29 12.64 38.34
CA LEU A 131 -28.41 13.59 38.42
C LEU A 131 -29.25 13.63 37.13
N ARG A 132 -28.60 13.54 35.97
CA ARG A 132 -29.25 13.70 34.65
C ARG A 132 -29.49 12.39 33.89
N ASN A 133 -28.84 11.30 34.30
CA ASN A 133 -28.89 9.97 33.67
C ASN A 133 -28.76 9.98 32.12
N PRO A 134 -27.75 10.66 31.53
CA PRO A 134 -27.52 10.65 30.09
C PRO A 134 -26.92 9.29 29.64
N PHE A 135 -27.02 8.98 28.35
CA PHE A 135 -26.24 7.92 27.74
C PHE A 135 -24.74 8.26 27.77
N ILE A 136 -23.93 7.44 28.44
CA ILE A 136 -22.50 7.72 28.67
C ILE A 136 -21.63 6.99 27.64
N ILE A 137 -20.87 7.74 26.84
CA ILE A 137 -19.99 7.18 25.79
C ILE A 137 -18.68 6.58 26.37
N ASN A 138 -18.14 7.18 27.43
CA ASN A 138 -16.96 6.70 28.14
C ASN A 138 -17.28 6.67 29.65
N ASP A 139 -17.34 5.46 30.25
CA ASP A 139 -17.68 5.30 31.68
C ASP A 139 -16.77 6.18 32.56
N LEU A 140 -17.38 6.92 33.50
CA LEU A 140 -16.69 7.89 34.35
C LEU A 140 -16.01 7.24 35.56
N ASN A 141 -16.56 6.16 36.10
CA ASN A 141 -15.99 5.48 37.28
C ASN A 141 -14.74 4.70 36.88
N MET A 142 -14.73 4.10 35.68
CA MET A 142 -13.52 3.46 35.13
C MET A 142 -12.34 4.43 34.96
N GLN A 143 -12.58 5.75 34.93
CA GLN A 143 -11.51 6.74 34.81
C GLN A 143 -10.74 6.97 36.12
N TYR A 144 -11.24 6.53 37.29
CA TYR A 144 -10.41 6.42 38.50
C TYR A 144 -9.44 5.23 38.38
N HIS A 145 -9.93 4.06 37.95
CA HIS A 145 -9.08 2.88 37.71
C HIS A 145 -8.00 3.16 36.65
N ILE A 146 -8.30 3.92 35.59
CA ILE A 146 -7.31 4.33 34.57
C ILE A 146 -6.22 5.25 35.13
N GLN A 147 -6.46 5.96 36.25
CA GLN A 147 -5.44 6.79 36.90
C GLN A 147 -4.41 6.00 37.74
N ASP A 148 -4.65 4.70 37.98
CA ASP A 148 -3.75 3.82 38.71
C ASP A 148 -3.29 2.64 37.84
N ARG A 149 -1.97 2.54 37.61
CA ARG A 149 -1.39 1.47 36.79
C ARG A 149 -1.63 0.08 37.37
N ARG A 150 -1.80 -0.03 38.70
CA ARG A 150 -2.07 -1.30 39.40
C ARG A 150 -3.45 -1.83 39.00
N GLU A 151 -4.45 -0.96 39.00
CA GLU A 151 -5.82 -1.26 38.58
C GLU A 151 -5.88 -1.60 37.09
N VAL A 152 -5.23 -0.79 36.23
CA VAL A 152 -5.09 -1.08 34.80
C VAL A 152 -4.50 -2.48 34.57
N TYR A 153 -3.42 -2.83 35.28
CA TYR A 153 -2.73 -4.11 35.10
C TYR A 153 -3.53 -5.28 35.67
N GLY A 154 -4.30 -5.05 36.75
CA GLY A 154 -5.29 -6.00 37.26
C GLY A 154 -6.38 -6.34 36.24
N ILE A 155 -6.98 -5.31 35.63
CA ILE A 155 -8.03 -5.46 34.60
C ILE A 155 -7.48 -6.20 33.36
N LEU A 156 -6.31 -5.80 32.85
CA LEU A 156 -5.65 -6.46 31.72
C LEU A 156 -5.37 -7.96 32.01
N LYS A 157 -4.93 -8.28 33.23
CA LYS A 157 -4.65 -9.65 33.66
C LYS A 157 -5.93 -10.48 33.84
N ALA A 158 -7.01 -9.90 34.38
CA ALA A 158 -8.31 -10.55 34.50
C ALA A 158 -8.92 -10.90 33.13
N GLU A 159 -8.77 -10.00 32.15
CA GLU A 159 -9.17 -10.22 30.77
C GLU A 159 -8.28 -11.20 29.99
N GLY A 160 -7.18 -11.69 30.57
CA GLY A 160 -6.22 -12.54 29.87
C GLY A 160 -5.58 -11.85 28.67
N ILE A 161 -5.38 -10.53 28.74
CA ILE A 161 -4.59 -9.75 27.78
C ILE A 161 -3.11 -9.94 28.12
N LEU A 162 -2.25 -10.09 27.10
CA LEU A 162 -0.81 -10.13 27.31
C LEU A 162 -0.30 -8.74 27.71
N LEU A 163 0.46 -8.70 28.79
CA LEU A 163 1.22 -7.55 29.30
C LEU A 163 2.60 -8.03 29.78
N PRO A 164 3.60 -7.15 29.95
CA PRO A 164 4.90 -7.54 30.52
C PRO A 164 4.73 -8.21 31.89
N ARG A 165 5.62 -9.15 32.25
CA ARG A 165 5.67 -9.66 33.62
C ARG A 165 6.00 -8.51 34.57
N TYR A 166 5.27 -8.39 35.67
CA TYR A 166 5.38 -7.25 36.58
C TYR A 166 5.15 -7.62 38.05
N ALA A 167 5.75 -6.85 38.95
CA ALA A 167 5.48 -6.86 40.38
C ALA A 167 5.23 -5.44 40.90
N VAL A 168 4.39 -5.30 41.93
CA VAL A 168 4.01 -4.00 42.51
C VAL A 168 4.73 -3.82 43.85
N LEU A 169 5.60 -2.81 43.94
CA LEU A 169 6.20 -2.37 45.18
C LEU A 169 5.36 -1.21 45.75
N ASN A 170 4.41 -1.55 46.62
CA ASN A 170 3.78 -0.57 47.50
C ASN A 170 4.76 -0.23 48.63
N ARG A 171 4.99 1.06 48.88
CA ARG A 171 5.92 1.57 49.89
C ARG A 171 5.19 2.62 50.74
N ASP A 172 5.11 2.37 52.04
CA ASP A 172 4.59 3.34 53.01
C ASP A 172 5.49 4.59 53.01
N PRO A 173 4.95 5.81 52.81
CA PRO A 173 5.71 7.05 52.94
C PRO A 173 6.33 7.26 54.32
N ASN A 174 5.74 6.69 55.38
CA ASN A 174 6.23 6.82 56.76
C ASN A 174 7.36 5.81 57.06
N ASN A 175 7.21 4.57 56.58
CA ASN A 175 8.17 3.47 56.77
C ASN A 175 8.77 2.97 55.44
N PRO A 176 9.51 3.81 54.68
CA PRO A 176 9.94 3.49 53.32
C PRO A 176 10.96 2.35 53.19
N GLN A 177 11.53 1.90 54.32
CA GLN A 177 12.48 0.78 54.42
C GLN A 177 11.82 -0.59 54.64
N GLU A 178 10.54 -0.65 55.03
CA GLU A 178 9.85 -1.92 55.32
C GLU A 178 9.31 -2.62 54.06
N CYS A 179 9.47 -2.02 52.88
CA CYS A 179 9.02 -2.61 51.62
C CYS A 179 9.95 -3.75 51.16
N SER A 180 9.36 -4.86 50.68
CA SER A 180 10.07 -6.04 50.18
C SER A 180 10.75 -5.81 48.82
N LEU A 181 11.83 -5.02 48.83
CA LEU A 181 12.73 -4.74 47.72
C LEU A 181 14.16 -5.09 48.12
N ILE A 182 14.77 -6.07 47.43
CA ILE A 182 16.22 -6.31 47.46
C ILE A 182 16.79 -5.80 46.13
N GLU A 183 17.95 -5.14 46.18
CA GLU A 183 18.64 -4.65 44.98
C GLU A 183 20.05 -5.26 44.90
N GLY A 184 20.38 -5.81 43.74
CA GLY A 184 21.73 -6.21 43.35
C GLY A 184 22.24 -5.37 42.18
N GLU A 185 23.48 -5.60 41.78
CA GLU A 185 24.15 -4.85 40.71
C GLU A 185 23.37 -4.87 39.39
N ASP A 186 22.97 -6.07 38.93
CA ASP A 186 22.26 -6.29 37.66
C ASP A 186 20.81 -6.79 37.82
N HIS A 187 20.20 -6.72 39.02
CA HIS A 187 18.81 -7.12 39.23
C HIS A 187 18.13 -6.43 40.44
N VAL A 188 16.81 -6.49 40.50
CA VAL A 188 16.04 -6.29 41.73
C VAL A 188 15.17 -7.51 42.03
N GLU A 189 14.89 -7.75 43.30
CA GLU A 189 13.88 -8.71 43.76
C GLU A 189 12.74 -7.93 44.45
N VAL A 190 11.52 -8.09 43.95
CA VAL A 190 10.34 -7.35 44.39
C VAL A 190 9.30 -8.35 44.85
N ASN A 191 9.04 -8.39 46.16
CA ASN A 191 8.12 -9.35 46.79
C ASN A 191 8.45 -10.83 46.48
N GLY A 192 9.73 -11.16 46.24
CA GLY A 192 10.19 -12.49 45.83
C GLY A 192 10.27 -12.71 44.31
N GLU A 193 9.78 -11.79 43.46
CA GLU A 193 9.99 -11.86 42.01
C GLU A 193 11.26 -11.12 41.58
N ILE A 194 12.18 -11.84 40.93
CA ILE A 194 13.44 -11.29 40.41
C ILE A 194 13.23 -10.65 39.02
N PHE A 195 13.78 -9.45 38.82
CA PHE A 195 13.85 -8.72 37.57
C PHE A 195 15.31 -8.42 37.24
N GLN A 196 15.87 -9.18 36.29
CA GLN A 196 17.21 -8.93 35.73
C GLN A 196 17.18 -7.66 34.86
N LYS A 197 18.27 -6.91 34.82
CA LYS A 197 18.40 -5.76 33.91
C LYS A 197 18.57 -6.27 32.46
N PRO A 198 17.91 -5.65 31.45
CA PRO A 198 17.08 -4.47 31.58
C PRO A 198 15.67 -4.72 32.14
N PHE A 199 15.22 -3.83 33.02
CA PHE A 199 13.85 -3.78 33.53
C PHE A 199 13.34 -2.33 33.56
N VAL A 200 12.02 -2.16 33.65
CA VAL A 200 11.34 -0.87 33.66
C VAL A 200 10.67 -0.63 35.01
N GLU A 201 10.68 0.61 35.48
CA GLU A 201 10.10 1.07 36.74
C GLU A 201 9.11 2.21 36.47
N LYS A 202 7.82 1.94 36.64
CA LYS A 202 6.72 2.88 36.41
C LYS A 202 6.16 3.38 37.75
N PRO A 203 5.95 4.69 37.95
CA PRO A 203 5.16 5.20 39.08
C PRO A 203 3.76 4.58 39.08
N VAL A 204 3.19 4.25 40.25
CA VAL A 204 1.83 3.65 40.31
C VAL A 204 0.74 4.59 39.76
N SER A 205 0.94 5.91 39.81
CA SER A 205 0.05 6.86 39.13
C SER A 205 0.25 6.82 37.61
N ALA A 206 -0.84 6.74 36.86
CA ALA A 206 -0.82 6.81 35.40
C ALA A 206 -0.53 8.22 34.85
N GLU A 207 -0.88 9.28 35.60
CA GLU A 207 -0.57 10.67 35.24
C GLU A 207 0.92 11.03 35.47
N ASP A 208 1.65 10.27 36.31
CA ASP A 208 3.10 10.40 36.39
C ASP A 208 3.78 9.61 35.25
N HIS A 209 4.44 10.36 34.38
CA HIS A 209 5.15 9.86 33.21
C HIS A 209 6.68 9.70 33.44
N ASN A 210 7.17 9.81 34.68
CA ASN A 210 8.58 9.57 35.03
C ASN A 210 8.90 8.06 35.06
N VAL A 211 8.85 7.40 33.90
CA VAL A 211 9.15 5.98 33.74
C VAL A 211 10.65 5.78 33.55
N TYR A 212 11.30 4.96 34.38
CA TYR A 212 12.75 4.73 34.31
C TYR A 212 13.03 3.32 33.77
N ILE A 213 14.13 3.16 33.03
CA ILE A 213 14.61 1.87 32.50
C ILE A 213 16.04 1.70 32.97
N TYR A 214 16.38 0.59 33.63
CA TYR A 214 17.72 0.35 34.17
C TYR A 214 18.47 -0.62 33.25
N TYR A 215 19.70 -0.27 32.86
CA TYR A 215 20.50 -1.07 31.92
C TYR A 215 21.48 -2.00 32.65
N PRO A 216 21.75 -3.20 32.11
CA PRO A 216 22.72 -4.11 32.71
C PRO A 216 24.14 -3.57 32.57
N THR A 217 25.02 -4.01 33.46
CA THR A 217 26.43 -3.65 33.53
C THR A 217 27.17 -4.10 32.26
N SER A 218 26.74 -5.21 31.65
CA SER A 218 27.20 -5.68 30.33
C SER A 218 26.89 -4.72 29.16
N ALA A 219 25.98 -3.76 29.34
CA ALA A 219 25.65 -2.69 28.40
C ALA A 219 26.20 -1.31 28.82
N GLY A 220 27.01 -1.25 29.88
CA GLY A 220 27.57 -0.01 30.45
C GLY A 220 26.77 0.58 31.61
N GLY A 221 25.70 -0.08 32.07
CA GLY A 221 24.93 0.34 33.24
C GLY A 221 24.16 1.66 33.07
N GLY A 222 23.76 2.24 34.20
CA GLY A 222 22.94 3.46 34.26
C GLY A 222 21.45 3.23 33.99
N SER A 223 20.73 4.31 33.72
CA SER A 223 19.28 4.31 33.49
C SER A 223 18.83 5.33 32.44
N GLN A 224 17.83 4.97 31.63
CA GLN A 224 17.10 5.91 30.79
C GLN A 224 15.90 6.45 31.57
N ARG A 225 15.83 7.77 31.72
CA ARG A 225 14.76 8.47 32.45
C ARG A 225 13.80 9.10 31.44
N LEU A 226 12.64 8.47 31.24
CA LEU A 226 11.58 8.98 30.37
C LEU A 226 10.79 10.06 31.11
N PHE A 227 10.24 11.01 30.35
CA PHE A 227 9.41 12.09 30.88
C PHE A 227 8.43 12.59 29.81
N ARG A 228 7.40 13.32 30.26
CA ARG A 228 6.43 13.97 29.36
C ARG A 228 7.16 14.96 28.43
N LYS A 229 7.22 14.62 27.14
CA LYS A 229 8.00 15.30 26.07
C LYS A 229 8.17 16.81 26.26
N ILE A 230 9.42 17.25 26.33
CA ILE A 230 9.83 18.67 26.40
C ILE A 230 10.66 18.99 25.15
N GLY A 231 10.18 19.92 24.32
CA GLY A 231 10.89 20.35 23.11
C GLY A 231 11.21 19.19 22.17
N SER A 232 12.49 18.89 22.00
CA SER A 232 13.02 17.80 21.15
C SER A 232 13.28 16.48 21.88
N ARG A 233 13.02 16.37 23.19
CA ARG A 233 13.29 15.16 23.98
C ARG A 233 12.07 14.56 24.68
N SER A 234 12.09 13.23 24.81
CA SER A 234 11.14 12.40 25.57
C SER A 234 11.80 11.53 26.66
N SER A 235 13.13 11.43 26.65
CA SER A 235 13.91 10.81 27.73
C SER A 235 15.35 11.37 27.76
N VAL A 236 16.12 10.97 28.77
CA VAL A 236 17.56 11.25 28.88
C VAL A 236 18.27 10.10 29.60
N TYR A 237 19.51 9.80 29.20
CA TYR A 237 20.37 8.85 29.91
C TYR A 237 20.89 9.46 31.23
N SER A 238 21.07 8.61 32.24
CA SER A 238 21.64 8.92 33.54
C SER A 238 22.64 7.81 33.93
N PRO A 239 23.80 8.13 34.52
CA PRO A 239 24.73 7.11 35.02
C PRO A 239 24.19 6.39 36.28
N GLU A 240 23.13 6.90 36.91
CA GLU A 240 22.51 6.26 38.06
C GLU A 240 21.97 4.88 37.70
N SER A 241 22.44 3.87 38.43
CA SER A 241 22.14 2.45 38.21
C SER A 241 21.19 1.87 39.28
N SER A 242 20.88 2.65 40.31
CA SER A 242 20.10 2.26 41.49
C SER A 242 18.64 2.73 41.43
N VAL A 243 17.69 1.92 41.90
CA VAL A 243 16.24 2.17 41.81
C VAL A 243 15.73 3.19 42.82
N ARG A 244 14.55 3.77 42.56
CA ARG A 244 14.00 4.87 43.38
C ARG A 244 13.53 4.40 44.77
N LYS A 245 14.07 5.06 45.81
CA LYS A 245 13.90 4.68 47.23
C LYS A 245 12.67 5.27 47.92
N THR A 246 11.94 6.17 47.27
CA THR A 246 10.76 6.87 47.81
C THR A 246 9.57 6.78 46.86
N GLY A 247 8.35 6.58 47.37
CA GLY A 247 7.16 6.37 46.54
C GLY A 247 6.97 4.90 46.12
N SER A 248 5.81 4.60 45.52
CA SER A 248 5.41 3.26 45.09
C SER A 248 5.54 3.07 43.58
N TYR A 249 5.96 1.88 43.15
CA TYR A 249 6.32 1.59 41.76
C TYR A 249 5.82 0.22 41.28
N ILE A 250 5.60 0.10 39.97
CA ILE A 250 5.52 -1.18 39.27
C ILE A 250 6.88 -1.43 38.63
N TYR A 251 7.47 -2.59 38.91
CA TYR A 251 8.66 -3.10 38.22
C TYR A 251 8.20 -4.12 37.18
N GLU A 252 8.69 -4.02 35.95
CA GLU A 252 8.31 -4.91 34.85
C GLU A 252 9.49 -5.29 33.95
N GLU A 253 9.34 -6.42 33.26
CA GLU A 253 10.31 -6.94 32.28
C GLU A 253 10.43 -6.02 31.06
N PHE A 254 11.66 -5.66 30.66
CA PHE A 254 11.88 -4.83 29.46
C PHE A 254 11.65 -5.66 28.18
N MET A 255 10.60 -5.31 27.43
CA MET A 255 10.26 -6.01 26.19
C MET A 255 11.11 -5.51 25.01
N PRO A 256 11.93 -6.36 24.36
CA PRO A 256 12.74 -5.96 23.22
C PRO A 256 11.86 -5.79 21.96
N THR A 257 11.61 -4.54 21.56
CA THR A 257 10.92 -4.18 20.31
C THR A 257 11.89 -3.75 19.22
N ASP A 258 11.41 -3.61 17.97
CA ASP A 258 12.16 -3.02 16.85
C ASP A 258 12.38 -1.48 16.99
N GLY A 259 12.51 -0.97 18.22
CA GLY A 259 12.74 0.44 18.52
C GLY A 259 11.51 1.35 18.41
N THR A 260 10.31 0.79 18.34
CA THR A 260 9.05 1.55 18.24
C THR A 260 7.97 1.05 19.20
N ASP A 261 7.12 1.97 19.66
CA ASP A 261 5.92 1.69 20.46
C ASP A 261 4.70 1.84 19.54
N VAL A 262 3.78 0.88 19.54
CA VAL A 262 2.55 0.93 18.72
C VAL A 262 1.41 1.55 19.54
N LYS A 263 0.92 2.70 19.12
CA LYS A 263 -0.19 3.41 19.78
C LYS A 263 -1.50 3.11 19.07
N VAL A 264 -2.49 2.63 19.82
CA VAL A 264 -3.80 2.19 19.32
C VAL A 264 -4.89 3.11 19.83
N TYR A 265 -5.88 3.41 18.99
CA TYR A 265 -6.97 4.35 19.26
C TYR A 265 -8.31 3.74 18.81
N THR A 266 -9.14 3.31 19.76
CA THR A 266 -10.46 2.71 19.50
C THR A 266 -11.54 3.77 19.26
N VAL A 267 -12.60 3.38 18.54
CA VAL A 267 -13.88 4.13 18.49
C VAL A 267 -15.01 3.10 18.49
N GLY A 268 -15.46 2.72 19.67
CA GLY A 268 -16.19 1.46 19.87
C GLY A 268 -15.26 0.24 19.77
N PRO A 269 -15.76 -0.97 20.06
CA PRO A 269 -14.93 -2.15 20.18
C PRO A 269 -14.43 -2.70 18.83
N ASP A 270 -15.16 -2.45 17.74
CA ASP A 270 -14.91 -3.02 16.40
C ASP A 270 -14.10 -2.13 15.45
N TYR A 271 -13.63 -0.97 15.93
CA TYR A 271 -12.76 -0.07 15.18
C TYR A 271 -11.54 0.30 16.03
N ALA A 272 -10.34 0.21 15.43
CA ALA A 272 -9.17 0.91 15.94
C ALA A 272 -8.24 1.38 14.83
N HIS A 273 -7.73 2.60 15.00
CA HIS A 273 -6.57 3.11 14.27
C HIS A 273 -5.28 2.79 15.04
N ALA A 274 -4.16 2.58 14.34
CA ALA A 274 -2.86 2.37 14.98
C ALA A 274 -1.70 3.08 14.27
N GLU A 275 -0.83 3.70 15.07
CA GLU A 275 0.39 4.38 14.64
C GLU A 275 1.55 4.02 15.57
N ALA A 276 2.66 3.54 15.01
CA ALA A 276 3.92 3.40 15.72
C ALA A 276 4.64 4.75 15.82
N ARG A 277 5.42 4.93 16.89
CA ARG A 277 6.39 6.03 17.02
C ARG A 277 7.70 5.48 17.57
N LYS A 278 8.80 6.20 17.36
CA LYS A 278 10.10 5.87 17.96
C LYS A 278 9.98 5.75 19.48
N SER A 279 10.47 4.65 20.04
CA SER A 279 10.37 4.41 21.47
C SER A 279 11.24 5.40 22.27
N PRO A 280 10.70 6.07 23.32
CA PRO A 280 11.49 6.88 24.24
C PRO A 280 12.58 6.08 24.99
N ALA A 281 12.54 4.74 24.95
CA ALA A 281 13.56 3.86 25.51
C ALA A 281 14.91 3.87 24.76
N LEU A 282 14.98 4.49 23.57
CA LEU A 282 16.21 4.59 22.78
C LEU A 282 17.08 5.81 23.20
N ASP A 283 17.29 6.77 22.30
CA ASP A 283 18.14 7.96 22.50
C ASP A 283 17.40 9.15 23.16
N GLY A 284 16.09 9.02 23.38
CA GLY A 284 15.22 10.10 23.87
C GLY A 284 15.04 11.27 22.92
N LYS A 285 15.62 11.25 21.70
CA LYS A 285 15.51 12.30 20.68
C LYS A 285 14.27 12.06 19.84
N VAL A 286 13.28 12.94 19.99
CA VAL A 286 12.02 12.83 19.26
C VAL A 286 12.20 13.26 17.82
N GLU A 287 11.98 12.33 16.90
CA GLU A 287 12.06 12.56 15.47
C GLU A 287 10.91 13.44 14.99
N ARG A 288 11.23 14.33 14.03
CA ARG A 288 10.29 15.30 13.46
C ARG A 288 10.41 15.35 11.95
N ASP A 289 9.28 15.58 11.30
CA ASP A 289 9.20 15.80 9.86
C ASP A 289 9.60 17.25 9.49
N SER A 290 9.55 17.56 8.19
CA SER A 290 9.84 18.89 7.63
C SER A 290 8.88 19.99 8.11
N GLU A 291 7.67 19.63 8.55
CA GLU A 291 6.71 20.54 9.19
C GLU A 291 6.93 20.66 10.71
N GLY A 292 7.93 19.97 11.25
CA GLY A 292 8.24 19.95 12.68
C GLY A 292 7.25 19.15 13.53
N LYS A 293 6.32 18.39 12.94
CA LYS A 293 5.43 17.46 13.68
C LYS A 293 6.23 16.25 14.13
N GLU A 294 5.71 15.50 15.10
CA GLU A 294 6.32 14.24 15.57
C GLU A 294 6.12 13.13 14.54
N VAL A 295 7.20 12.49 14.09
CA VAL A 295 7.12 11.42 13.08
C VAL A 295 6.30 10.26 13.63
N ARG A 296 5.39 9.78 12.78
CA ARG A 296 4.51 8.62 13.03
C ARG A 296 4.72 7.65 11.90
N TYR A 297 4.67 6.36 12.22
CA TYR A 297 4.70 5.30 11.24
C TYR A 297 3.35 4.56 11.28
N PRO A 298 2.61 4.45 10.17
CA PRO A 298 1.30 3.80 10.16
C PRO A 298 1.40 2.30 10.46
N VAL A 299 0.45 1.76 11.23
CA VAL A 299 0.46 0.34 11.65
C VAL A 299 -0.83 -0.37 11.28
N ILE A 300 -0.69 -1.53 10.63
CA ILE A 300 -1.76 -2.54 10.56
C ILE A 300 -1.72 -3.35 11.86
N LEU A 301 -2.86 -3.47 12.55
CA LEU A 301 -3.05 -4.43 13.63
C LEU A 301 -3.28 -5.84 13.08
N ASN A 302 -2.55 -6.81 13.62
CA ASN A 302 -2.82 -8.23 13.37
C ASN A 302 -4.05 -8.70 14.16
N ALA A 303 -4.61 -9.86 13.83
CA ALA A 303 -5.89 -10.29 14.42
C ALA A 303 -5.86 -10.47 15.96
N ARG A 304 -4.71 -10.82 16.57
CA ARG A 304 -4.57 -10.83 18.04
C ARG A 304 -4.63 -9.41 18.61
N GLU A 305 -4.02 -8.44 17.94
CA GLU A 305 -4.01 -7.03 18.37
C GLU A 305 -5.39 -6.38 18.19
N LYS A 306 -6.14 -6.76 17.14
CA LYS A 306 -7.55 -6.38 16.96
C LYS A 306 -8.42 -6.91 18.10
N LEU A 307 -8.21 -8.16 18.53
CA LEU A 307 -8.89 -8.72 19.72
C LEU A 307 -8.47 -8.03 21.02
N ILE A 308 -7.20 -7.64 21.18
CA ILE A 308 -6.76 -6.84 22.33
C ILE A 308 -7.47 -5.48 22.34
N ALA A 309 -7.56 -4.79 21.20
CA ALA A 309 -8.27 -3.50 21.10
C ALA A 309 -9.75 -3.61 21.45
N TRP A 310 -10.42 -4.67 20.96
CA TRP A 310 -11.81 -5.00 21.32
C TRP A 310 -11.97 -5.19 22.83
N LYS A 311 -11.10 -5.99 23.46
CA LYS A 311 -11.13 -6.23 24.92
C LYS A 311 -10.85 -4.96 25.73
N VAL A 312 -9.83 -4.19 25.38
CA VAL A 312 -9.48 -2.95 26.10
C VAL A 312 -10.62 -1.93 26.03
N CYS A 313 -11.30 -1.79 24.88
CA CYS A 313 -12.45 -0.91 24.74
C CYS A 313 -13.59 -1.28 25.73
N LEU A 314 -13.92 -2.56 25.85
CA LEU A 314 -15.04 -3.04 26.67
C LEU A 314 -14.71 -3.15 28.15
N ALA A 315 -13.54 -3.72 28.51
CA ALA A 315 -13.15 -3.95 29.90
C ALA A 315 -12.95 -2.63 30.68
N PHE A 316 -12.43 -1.59 30.01
CA PHE A 316 -12.35 -0.25 30.57
C PHE A 316 -13.61 0.60 30.30
N LYS A 317 -14.59 0.07 29.54
CA LYS A 317 -15.82 0.76 29.12
C LYS A 317 -15.58 2.14 28.49
N GLN A 318 -14.51 2.27 27.71
CA GLN A 318 -14.10 3.51 27.06
C GLN A 318 -14.33 3.34 25.56
N THR A 319 -15.45 3.85 25.02
CA THR A 319 -15.73 3.80 23.56
C THR A 319 -14.58 4.42 22.78
N VAL A 320 -14.15 5.61 23.17
CA VAL A 320 -12.90 6.22 22.69
C VAL A 320 -11.79 5.87 23.67
N CYS A 321 -10.84 5.01 23.29
CA CYS A 321 -9.73 4.60 24.15
C CYS A 321 -8.38 4.59 23.43
N GLY A 322 -7.37 5.22 24.04
CA GLY A 322 -5.97 5.10 23.64
C GLY A 322 -5.22 4.07 24.49
N PHE A 323 -4.41 3.21 23.89
CA PHE A 323 -3.51 2.30 24.61
C PHE A 323 -2.24 1.97 23.81
N ASP A 324 -1.19 1.54 24.50
CA ASP A 324 0.12 1.26 23.92
C ASP A 324 0.44 -0.24 23.89
N LEU A 325 0.96 -0.71 22.75
CA LEU A 325 1.40 -2.07 22.47
C LEU A 325 2.91 -2.12 22.20
N LEU A 326 3.58 -3.08 22.83
CA LEU A 326 4.96 -3.49 22.55
C LEU A 326 4.95 -4.77 21.72
N ARG A 327 5.48 -4.72 20.50
CA ARG A 327 5.69 -5.89 19.64
C ARG A 327 7.06 -6.49 19.95
N ALA A 328 7.07 -7.65 20.62
CA ALA A 328 8.28 -8.32 21.09
C ALA A 328 8.10 -9.84 21.02
N ASN A 329 9.19 -10.59 20.75
CA ASN A 329 9.21 -12.06 20.80
C ASN A 329 8.08 -12.76 19.99
N GLY A 330 7.61 -12.15 18.89
CA GLY A 330 6.52 -12.68 18.05
C GLY A 330 5.10 -12.52 18.63
N GLN A 331 4.94 -11.71 19.68
CA GLN A 331 3.68 -11.38 20.35
C GLN A 331 3.53 -9.86 20.51
N SER A 332 2.37 -9.43 21.00
CA SER A 332 2.05 -8.03 21.27
C SER A 332 1.52 -7.89 22.70
N TYR A 333 2.13 -7.00 23.49
CA TYR A 333 1.86 -6.83 24.91
C TYR A 333 1.35 -5.40 25.20
N VAL A 334 0.27 -5.25 25.96
CA VAL A 334 -0.20 -3.93 26.41
C VAL A 334 0.69 -3.44 27.55
N CYS A 335 1.18 -2.20 27.46
CA CYS A 335 2.06 -1.62 28.47
C CYS A 335 1.52 -0.33 29.11
N ASP A 336 0.49 0.30 28.54
CA ASP A 336 -0.17 1.50 29.05
C ASP A 336 -1.60 1.62 28.49
N VAL A 337 -2.57 2.11 29.28
CA VAL A 337 -3.95 2.39 28.86
C VAL A 337 -4.31 3.80 29.33
N ASN A 338 -4.69 4.68 28.40
CA ASN A 338 -4.81 6.12 28.61
C ASN A 338 -6.25 6.62 28.73
N GLY A 339 -7.26 5.77 28.47
CA GLY A 339 -8.64 6.21 28.33
C GLY A 339 -8.82 7.15 27.13
N PHE A 340 -9.67 8.17 27.25
CA PHE A 340 -10.08 9.02 26.13
C PHE A 340 -8.90 9.71 25.40
N SER A 341 -8.69 9.31 24.14
CA SER A 341 -7.61 9.84 23.30
C SER A 341 -7.96 9.75 21.82
N PHE A 342 -7.75 10.84 21.08
CA PHE A 342 -7.91 10.90 19.62
C PHE A 342 -6.56 10.87 18.88
N VAL A 343 -6.56 10.26 17.70
CA VAL A 343 -5.51 10.43 16.67
C VAL A 343 -5.44 11.90 16.26
N LYS A 344 -4.30 12.33 15.71
CA LYS A 344 -4.08 13.72 15.28
C LYS A 344 -3.44 13.74 13.91
N ASN A 345 -3.87 14.66 13.04
CA ASN A 345 -3.41 14.74 11.65
C ASN A 345 -3.74 13.44 10.88
N SER A 346 -5.01 13.06 10.89
CA SER A 346 -5.56 12.04 10.00
C SER A 346 -7.00 12.43 9.70
N MET A 347 -7.28 12.91 8.48
CA MET A 347 -8.64 13.33 8.11
C MET A 347 -9.60 12.13 8.19
N LYS A 348 -9.16 11.00 7.64
CA LYS A 348 -9.90 9.73 7.63
C LYS A 348 -10.31 9.25 9.02
N TYR A 349 -9.48 9.48 10.04
CA TYR A 349 -9.86 9.17 11.43
C TYR A 349 -10.93 10.12 11.96
N TYR A 350 -10.90 11.41 11.64
CA TYR A 350 -11.95 12.35 12.06
C TYR A 350 -13.29 12.00 11.40
N ASP A 351 -13.27 11.65 10.11
CA ASP A 351 -14.44 11.20 9.34
C ASP A 351 -15.03 9.89 9.92
N ASP A 352 -14.18 8.89 10.18
CA ASP A 352 -14.58 7.62 10.81
C ASP A 352 -15.13 7.84 12.22
N CYS A 353 -14.40 8.57 13.07
CA CYS A 353 -14.70 8.72 14.48
C CYS A 353 -16.03 9.45 14.69
N ALA A 354 -16.27 10.54 13.96
CA ALA A 354 -17.52 11.28 14.02
C ALA A 354 -18.71 10.41 13.58
N LYS A 355 -18.57 9.67 12.47
CA LYS A 355 -19.63 8.80 11.96
C LYS A 355 -19.94 7.62 12.89
N ILE A 356 -18.93 6.99 13.49
CA ILE A 356 -19.14 5.88 14.43
C ILE A 356 -19.79 6.39 15.72
N LEU A 357 -19.33 7.52 16.27
CA LEU A 357 -19.96 8.12 17.45
C LEU A 357 -21.42 8.53 17.19
N GLY A 358 -21.69 9.22 16.09
CA GLY A 358 -23.07 9.58 15.70
C GLY A 358 -23.96 8.35 15.54
N ASN A 359 -23.49 7.30 14.86
CA ASN A 359 -24.25 6.04 14.72
C ASN A 359 -24.50 5.33 16.05
N ILE A 360 -23.55 5.36 17.01
CA ILE A 360 -23.74 4.79 18.35
C ILE A 360 -24.81 5.58 19.12
N ILE A 361 -24.76 6.91 19.07
CA ILE A 361 -25.69 7.81 19.75
C ILE A 361 -27.11 7.66 19.19
N MET A 362 -27.26 7.72 17.86
CA MET A 362 -28.56 7.55 17.20
C MET A 362 -29.17 6.17 17.48
N ARG A 363 -28.38 5.10 17.46
CA ARG A 363 -28.87 3.74 17.75
C ARG A 363 -29.47 3.60 19.16
N GLU A 364 -28.90 4.29 20.14
CA GLU A 364 -29.35 4.20 21.54
C GLU A 364 -30.54 5.13 21.85
N LEU A 365 -30.52 6.35 21.31
CA LEU A 365 -31.44 7.42 21.71
C LEU A 365 -32.59 7.68 20.73
N ALA A 366 -32.42 7.43 19.42
CA ALA A 366 -33.48 7.70 18.45
C ALA A 366 -34.81 6.97 18.73
N PRO A 367 -34.83 5.70 19.22
CA PRO A 367 -36.09 5.05 19.62
C PRO A 367 -36.82 5.77 20.76
N GLN A 368 -36.07 6.40 21.68
CA GLN A 368 -36.62 7.15 22.81
C GLN A 368 -37.15 8.53 22.37
N PHE A 369 -36.60 9.06 21.28
CA PHE A 369 -36.94 10.35 20.68
C PHE A 369 -37.99 10.24 19.57
N GLN A 370 -38.47 9.03 19.25
CA GLN A 370 -39.38 8.73 18.13
C GLN A 370 -38.84 9.16 16.75
N ILE A 371 -37.54 9.44 16.65
CA ILE A 371 -36.88 9.75 15.38
C ILE A 371 -36.94 8.49 14.50
N PRO A 372 -37.32 8.59 13.20
CA PRO A 372 -37.22 7.51 12.22
C PRO A 372 -35.78 7.10 11.90
N TRP A 373 -35.06 6.60 12.91
CA TRP A 373 -33.78 5.95 12.76
C TRP A 373 -34.01 4.45 12.65
N SER A 374 -34.09 3.98 11.40
CA SER A 374 -33.66 2.63 11.15
C SER A 374 -32.22 2.50 11.69
N ILE A 375 -31.97 1.46 12.50
CA ILE A 375 -30.64 0.84 12.44
C ILE A 375 -30.36 0.64 10.94
N PRO A 376 -29.18 0.98 10.39
CA PRO A 376 -28.91 0.85 8.96
C PRO A 376 -29.03 -0.61 8.46
N LEU A 377 -30.29 -0.95 8.17
CA LEU A 377 -30.88 -2.13 7.55
C LEU A 377 -31.17 -1.82 6.08
N GLU A 378 -31.47 -0.55 5.78
CA GLU A 378 -30.77 0.15 4.69
C GLU A 378 -29.27 0.06 4.99
N ALA A 379 -28.64 -0.94 4.39
CA ALA A 379 -27.52 -1.66 4.97
C ALA A 379 -26.37 -0.79 5.53
N GLU A 380 -25.79 -1.27 6.64
CA GLU A 380 -24.34 -1.25 6.80
C GLU A 380 -23.73 -2.00 5.60
N ASP A 381 -23.55 -1.26 4.48
CA ASP A 381 -23.44 -1.80 3.12
C ASP A 381 -22.68 -3.12 3.15
N ILE A 382 -23.42 -4.22 2.97
CA ILE A 382 -22.88 -5.45 2.44
C ILE A 382 -22.82 -5.13 0.95
N PRO A 383 -21.66 -4.75 0.38
CA PRO A 383 -21.49 -4.75 -1.07
C PRO A 383 -21.53 -6.22 -1.49
N ILE A 384 -22.75 -6.72 -1.59
CA ILE A 384 -23.09 -7.86 -2.40
C ILE A 384 -22.82 -7.36 -3.80
N VAL A 385 -21.70 -7.78 -4.37
CA VAL A 385 -21.21 -7.19 -5.61
C VAL A 385 -22.10 -7.74 -6.71
N PRO A 386 -22.73 -6.90 -7.55
CA PRO A 386 -23.30 -7.38 -8.79
C PRO A 386 -22.13 -7.93 -9.61
N THR A 387 -22.02 -9.26 -9.65
CA THR A 387 -21.12 -9.93 -10.57
C THR A 387 -21.53 -9.55 -11.99
N THR A 388 -20.62 -9.73 -12.94
CA THR A 388 -20.93 -9.58 -14.38
C THR A 388 -21.97 -10.58 -14.89
N SER A 389 -22.34 -11.59 -14.09
CA SER A 389 -23.47 -12.50 -14.32
C SER A 389 -24.81 -11.95 -13.80
N GLY A 390 -24.85 -10.73 -13.25
CA GLY A 390 -26.01 -10.13 -12.60
C GLY A 390 -26.31 -10.70 -11.21
N THR A 391 -25.67 -11.80 -10.82
CA THR A 391 -25.84 -12.45 -9.52
C THR A 391 -25.17 -11.63 -8.42
N MET A 392 -25.90 -11.46 -7.32
CA MET A 392 -25.48 -10.72 -6.13
C MET A 392 -24.68 -11.68 -5.21
N MET A 393 -23.36 -11.52 -5.12
CA MET A 393 -22.47 -12.38 -4.31
C MET A 393 -21.54 -11.61 -3.34
N GLU A 394 -21.12 -12.24 -2.23
CA GLU A 394 -20.15 -11.66 -1.29
C GLU A 394 -18.71 -11.88 -1.74
N LEU A 395 -17.87 -10.84 -1.78
CA LEU A 395 -16.41 -11.02 -1.91
C LEU A 395 -15.85 -11.74 -0.68
N ARG A 396 -14.97 -12.72 -0.91
CA ARG A 396 -14.25 -13.47 0.13
C ARG A 396 -12.74 -13.41 0.02
N CYS A 397 -12.17 -13.43 -1.19
CA CYS A 397 -10.71 -13.32 -1.35
C CYS A 397 -10.32 -12.42 -2.53
N VAL A 398 -9.26 -11.62 -2.34
CA VAL A 398 -8.57 -10.85 -3.39
C VAL A 398 -7.10 -11.26 -3.39
N ILE A 399 -6.64 -11.87 -4.48
CA ILE A 399 -5.23 -12.20 -4.68
C ILE A 399 -4.71 -11.35 -5.84
N ALA A 400 -3.59 -10.65 -5.66
CA ALA A 400 -2.96 -9.87 -6.72
C ALA A 400 -1.46 -10.14 -6.80
N VAL A 401 -0.96 -10.39 -8.00
CA VAL A 401 0.46 -10.49 -8.32
C VAL A 401 0.84 -9.24 -9.13
N ILE A 402 1.80 -8.48 -8.62
CA ILE A 402 2.07 -7.10 -9.06
C ILE A 402 3.57 -6.92 -9.36
N ARG A 403 3.93 -6.45 -10.57
CA ARG A 403 5.32 -6.09 -10.90
C ARG A 403 5.74 -4.85 -10.09
N HIS A 404 6.99 -4.76 -9.68
CA HIS A 404 7.54 -3.53 -9.07
C HIS A 404 7.34 -2.28 -9.95
N GLY A 405 7.36 -1.10 -9.31
CA GLY A 405 7.28 0.20 -9.98
C GLY A 405 8.55 0.58 -10.75
N ASP A 406 8.50 1.76 -11.36
CA ASP A 406 9.61 2.36 -12.11
C ASP A 406 10.90 2.50 -11.28
N ARG A 407 12.04 2.26 -11.94
CA ARG A 407 13.33 2.02 -11.27
C ARG A 407 14.52 2.34 -12.17
N THR A 408 15.61 2.84 -11.60
CA THR A 408 16.84 3.19 -12.33
C THR A 408 17.48 1.99 -13.04
N PRO A 409 18.09 2.14 -14.24
CA PRO A 409 18.71 1.03 -14.97
C PRO A 409 19.75 0.26 -14.14
N LYS A 410 19.74 -1.07 -14.24
CA LYS A 410 20.55 -1.96 -13.38
C LYS A 410 21.92 -2.25 -14.00
N GLN A 411 22.96 -1.62 -13.45
CA GLN A 411 24.32 -1.67 -14.00
C GLN A 411 25.18 -2.79 -13.38
N LYS A 412 26.16 -3.28 -14.15
CA LYS A 412 27.03 -4.42 -13.78
C LYS A 412 28.46 -4.23 -14.33
N MET A 413 29.45 -4.17 -13.44
CA MET A 413 30.88 -4.18 -13.78
C MET A 413 31.49 -5.55 -13.45
N LYS A 414 32.45 -6.00 -14.26
CA LYS A 414 33.31 -7.16 -13.97
C LYS A 414 34.78 -6.77 -14.03
N MET A 415 35.55 -7.16 -13.03
CA MET A 415 37.01 -7.16 -13.07
C MET A 415 37.54 -8.43 -12.42
N GLU A 416 38.60 -8.97 -13.00
CA GLU A 416 39.49 -9.88 -12.31
C GLU A 416 40.35 -9.05 -11.34
N VAL A 417 40.58 -9.58 -10.14
CA VAL A 417 41.53 -9.03 -9.16
C VAL A 417 42.42 -10.16 -8.65
N LYS A 418 43.69 -9.82 -8.40
CA LYS A 418 44.73 -10.68 -7.84
C LYS A 418 45.37 -10.11 -6.58
N HIS A 419 45.24 -8.80 -6.33
CA HIS A 419 45.90 -8.15 -5.20
C HIS A 419 45.46 -8.74 -3.85
N GLN A 420 46.43 -9.08 -3.00
CA GLN A 420 46.26 -9.86 -1.76
C GLN A 420 45.11 -9.35 -0.87
N ARG A 421 44.97 -8.02 -0.69
CA ARG A 421 43.87 -7.38 0.06
C ARG A 421 42.46 -7.89 -0.31
N PHE A 422 42.21 -8.28 -1.56
CA PHE A 422 40.92 -8.85 -1.96
C PHE A 422 40.76 -10.32 -1.55
N PHE A 423 41.85 -11.10 -1.49
CA PHE A 423 41.86 -12.45 -0.92
C PHE A 423 41.70 -12.41 0.60
N ASP A 424 42.36 -11.50 1.30
CA ASP A 424 42.22 -11.31 2.75
C ASP A 424 40.75 -11.04 3.13
N LEU A 425 40.08 -10.16 2.36
CA LEU A 425 38.65 -9.88 2.50
C LEU A 425 37.77 -11.10 2.16
N PHE A 426 38.18 -11.91 1.18
CA PHE A 426 37.46 -13.12 0.78
C PHE A 426 37.52 -14.19 1.86
N GLU A 427 38.69 -14.41 2.47
CA GLU A 427 38.90 -15.35 3.57
C GLU A 427 38.17 -14.88 4.85
N LYS A 428 38.39 -13.63 5.27
CA LYS A 428 37.74 -12.99 6.42
C LYS A 428 36.21 -13.07 6.39
N CYS A 429 35.62 -13.17 5.20
CA CYS A 429 34.19 -13.31 4.97
C CYS A 429 33.75 -14.73 4.56
N ASP A 430 34.52 -15.77 4.91
CA ASP A 430 34.17 -17.20 4.71
C ASP A 430 34.04 -17.64 3.24
N GLY A 431 34.55 -16.86 2.28
CA GLY A 431 34.31 -17.02 0.85
C GLY A 431 34.73 -18.38 0.26
N TYR A 432 35.78 -19.00 0.80
CA TYR A 432 36.26 -20.31 0.35
C TYR A 432 35.25 -21.45 0.60
N LYS A 433 34.32 -21.33 1.57
CA LYS A 433 33.31 -22.36 1.88
C LYS A 433 32.31 -22.61 0.73
N SER A 434 32.18 -21.67 -0.21
CA SER A 434 31.25 -21.75 -1.35
C SER A 434 31.90 -21.42 -2.70
N GLY A 435 33.16 -20.98 -2.70
CA GLY A 435 33.82 -20.34 -3.85
C GLY A 435 33.17 -19.02 -4.31
N LYS A 436 32.11 -18.53 -3.65
CA LYS A 436 31.24 -17.43 -4.11
C LYS A 436 30.77 -16.58 -2.92
N LEU A 437 31.45 -15.45 -2.70
CA LEU A 437 31.14 -14.49 -1.63
C LEU A 437 30.21 -13.37 -2.15
N LYS A 438 29.08 -13.14 -1.48
CA LYS A 438 28.07 -12.11 -1.82
C LYS A 438 28.05 -11.00 -0.75
N LEU A 439 28.75 -9.90 -0.96
CA LEU A 439 28.80 -8.76 -0.02
C LEU A 439 27.62 -7.78 -0.25
N LYS A 440 26.94 -7.41 0.83
CA LYS A 440 25.79 -6.47 0.84
C LYS A 440 25.81 -5.47 2.00
N LYS A 441 26.44 -5.77 3.14
CA LYS A 441 26.32 -4.94 4.35
C LYS A 441 27.18 -3.66 4.23
N PRO A 442 26.75 -2.51 4.80
CA PRO A 442 27.53 -1.26 4.80
C PRO A 442 29.01 -1.42 5.16
N LYS A 443 29.33 -2.11 6.27
CA LYS A 443 30.72 -2.38 6.68
C LYS A 443 31.51 -3.17 5.62
N GLN A 444 30.89 -4.18 4.99
CA GLN A 444 31.55 -4.98 3.95
C GLN A 444 31.80 -4.18 2.66
N LEU A 445 30.89 -3.27 2.30
CA LEU A 445 31.05 -2.41 1.13
C LEU A 445 32.07 -1.29 1.37
N GLN A 446 32.18 -0.82 2.61
CA GLN A 446 33.23 0.10 3.06
C GLN A 446 34.62 -0.54 2.92
N GLU A 447 34.80 -1.79 3.38
CA GLU A 447 36.07 -2.51 3.21
C GLU A 447 36.50 -2.66 1.74
N VAL A 448 35.57 -2.95 0.82
CA VAL A 448 35.87 -2.96 -0.64
C VAL A 448 36.27 -1.58 -1.17
N LEU A 449 35.61 -0.52 -0.70
CA LEU A 449 35.90 0.87 -1.07
C LEU A 449 37.30 1.29 -0.59
N ASP A 450 37.66 0.96 0.65
CA ASP A 450 38.94 1.38 1.21
C ASP A 450 40.13 0.64 0.58
N ILE A 451 39.97 -0.64 0.19
CA ILE A 451 40.93 -1.33 -0.68
C ILE A 451 41.08 -0.61 -2.02
N ALA A 452 39.96 -0.23 -2.67
CA ALA A 452 40.01 0.47 -3.95
C ALA A 452 40.70 1.85 -3.84
N ARG A 453 40.47 2.59 -2.76
CA ARG A 453 41.14 3.86 -2.45
C ARG A 453 42.65 3.70 -2.27
N GLN A 454 43.08 2.71 -1.48
CA GLN A 454 44.50 2.44 -1.24
C GLN A 454 45.25 2.13 -2.54
N LEU A 455 44.73 1.20 -3.35
CA LEU A 455 45.31 0.83 -4.64
C LEU A 455 45.41 2.02 -5.61
N LEU A 456 44.44 2.94 -5.59
CA LEU A 456 44.46 4.14 -6.43
C LEU A 456 45.49 5.19 -6.01
N VAL A 457 45.79 5.29 -4.72
CA VAL A 457 46.88 6.15 -4.19
C VAL A 457 48.24 5.54 -4.55
N GLU A 458 48.40 4.23 -4.41
CA GLU A 458 49.62 3.49 -4.76
C GLU A 458 49.91 3.60 -6.28
N LEU A 459 48.89 3.38 -7.13
CA LEU A 459 48.89 3.65 -8.59
C LEU A 459 49.02 5.15 -8.95
N GLY A 460 49.06 6.05 -7.98
CA GLY A 460 49.24 7.49 -8.15
C GLY A 460 50.64 7.99 -7.77
N GLN A 461 51.43 7.16 -7.07
CA GLN A 461 52.71 7.56 -6.48
C GLN A 461 53.92 6.86 -7.11
N ASN A 462 53.75 5.63 -7.61
CA ASN A 462 54.82 4.85 -8.24
C ASN A 462 54.49 4.50 -9.70
N ASN A 463 55.49 4.59 -10.59
CA ASN A 463 55.40 4.08 -11.96
C ASN A 463 55.71 2.56 -12.06
N ASP A 464 56.17 1.95 -10.97
CA ASP A 464 56.80 0.62 -10.92
C ASP A 464 56.05 -0.31 -9.92
N SER A 465 54.73 -0.18 -9.86
CA SER A 465 53.87 -0.90 -8.91
C SER A 465 53.39 -2.25 -9.45
N GLU A 466 53.51 -3.32 -8.65
CA GLU A 466 53.04 -4.70 -8.98
C GLU A 466 51.49 -4.86 -9.06
N ILE A 467 50.74 -3.76 -9.16
CA ILE A 467 49.27 -3.75 -9.18
C ILE A 467 48.77 -4.07 -10.60
N GLU A 468 48.41 -5.33 -10.85
CA GLU A 468 47.83 -5.77 -12.13
C GLU A 468 46.39 -5.24 -12.37
N GLU A 469 45.73 -4.68 -11.35
CA GLU A 469 44.38 -4.13 -11.46
C GLU A 469 44.27 -2.85 -12.31
N SER A 470 43.32 -2.85 -13.25
CA SER A 470 43.03 -1.70 -14.11
C SER A 470 42.57 -0.47 -13.30
N LYS A 471 43.41 0.57 -13.25
CA LYS A 471 43.15 1.89 -12.61
C LYS A 471 41.77 2.47 -12.94
N ALA A 472 41.34 2.40 -14.20
CA ALA A 472 40.02 2.88 -14.62
C ALA A 472 38.85 2.09 -14.00
N LYS A 473 39.01 0.78 -13.75
CA LYS A 473 38.00 -0.03 -13.05
C LYS A 473 38.03 0.18 -11.54
N LEU A 474 39.20 0.44 -10.96
CA LEU A 474 39.33 0.84 -9.56
C LEU A 474 38.67 2.21 -9.31
N GLU A 475 38.88 3.20 -10.18
CA GLU A 475 38.15 4.47 -10.11
C GLU A 475 36.64 4.27 -10.30
N GLN A 476 36.19 3.37 -11.19
CA GLN A 476 34.76 3.03 -11.30
C GLN A 476 34.21 2.37 -10.02
N LEU A 477 34.97 1.45 -9.40
CA LEU A 477 34.63 0.81 -8.13
C LEU A 477 34.47 1.84 -7.01
N LYS A 478 35.44 2.74 -6.88
CA LYS A 478 35.43 3.89 -5.97
C LYS A 478 34.24 4.81 -6.24
N THR A 479 34.10 5.35 -7.45
CA THR A 479 33.00 6.27 -7.83
C THR A 479 31.63 5.69 -7.43
N VAL A 480 31.38 4.43 -7.79
CA VAL A 480 30.09 3.78 -7.53
C VAL A 480 29.88 3.49 -6.05
N LEU A 481 30.93 3.16 -5.28
CA LEU A 481 30.81 2.92 -3.84
C LEU A 481 30.73 4.23 -3.02
N GLU A 482 31.34 5.33 -3.46
CA GLU A 482 31.31 6.65 -2.80
C GLU A 482 30.06 7.48 -3.11
N MET A 483 29.40 7.23 -4.25
CA MET A 483 28.19 7.93 -4.70
C MET A 483 27.13 8.02 -3.57
N TYR A 484 26.51 9.20 -3.40
CA TYR A 484 25.61 9.54 -2.27
C TYR A 484 26.23 9.53 -0.85
N GLY A 485 27.55 9.42 -0.72
CA GLY A 485 28.33 9.69 0.49
C GLY A 485 28.24 8.65 1.63
N HIS A 486 27.22 7.79 1.64
CA HIS A 486 27.03 6.78 2.69
C HIS A 486 26.18 5.60 2.19
N PHE A 487 26.38 4.41 2.78
CA PHE A 487 25.69 3.17 2.39
C PHE A 487 24.28 3.04 3.02
N SER A 488 23.38 4.01 2.81
CA SER A 488 21.97 3.92 3.23
C SER A 488 21.04 3.93 2.00
N GLY A 489 19.90 3.22 2.04
CA GLY A 489 18.87 3.22 0.98
C GLY A 489 19.24 2.65 -0.41
N ILE A 490 20.49 2.28 -0.64
CA ILE A 490 21.10 2.09 -1.97
C ILE A 490 21.39 0.62 -2.26
N ASN A 491 21.04 0.12 -3.46
CA ASN A 491 21.10 -1.31 -3.80
C ASN A 491 22.45 -1.75 -4.40
N ARG A 492 23.55 -1.50 -3.69
CA ARG A 492 24.90 -1.97 -4.07
C ARG A 492 25.12 -3.43 -3.63
N LYS A 493 25.73 -4.22 -4.52
CA LYS A 493 26.22 -5.57 -4.22
C LYS A 493 27.58 -5.79 -4.88
N VAL A 494 28.56 -6.24 -4.11
CA VAL A 494 29.80 -6.83 -4.63
C VAL A 494 29.68 -8.34 -4.54
N GLN A 495 30.12 -9.06 -5.57
CA GLN A 495 30.28 -10.51 -5.52
C GLN A 495 31.69 -10.87 -5.95
N LEU A 496 32.41 -11.60 -5.10
CA LEU A 496 33.71 -12.19 -5.41
C LEU A 496 33.50 -13.68 -5.71
N THR A 497 34.13 -14.19 -6.77
CA THR A 497 34.07 -15.62 -7.14
C THR A 497 35.48 -16.12 -7.34
N TYR A 498 35.86 -17.20 -6.65
CA TYR A 498 37.20 -17.78 -6.73
C TYR A 498 37.40 -18.51 -8.07
N LEU A 499 38.51 -18.19 -8.74
CA LEU A 499 38.94 -18.80 -10.00
C LEU A 499 40.31 -19.46 -9.76
N PRO A 500 40.37 -20.78 -9.49
CA PRO A 500 41.63 -21.45 -9.15
C PRO A 500 42.72 -21.44 -10.23
N HIS A 501 42.34 -21.12 -11.48
CA HIS A 501 43.22 -21.11 -12.66
C HIS A 501 43.10 -19.78 -13.44
N GLY A 502 42.67 -18.70 -12.79
CA GLY A 502 42.40 -17.41 -13.45
C GLY A 502 41.16 -17.41 -14.35
N CYS A 503 40.96 -16.30 -15.09
CA CYS A 503 39.85 -16.14 -16.03
C CYS A 503 40.13 -16.77 -17.41
N PRO A 504 39.24 -17.64 -17.95
CA PRO A 504 39.41 -18.19 -19.29
C PRO A 504 39.44 -17.11 -20.38
N LYS A 505 40.56 -17.03 -21.13
CA LYS A 505 40.73 -16.09 -22.25
C LYS A 505 39.78 -16.43 -23.41
N THR A 506 38.73 -15.64 -23.62
CA THR A 506 37.83 -15.79 -24.79
C THR A 506 38.38 -15.06 -26.03
N SER A 507 39.58 -15.43 -26.47
CA SER A 507 40.14 -15.10 -27.79
C SER A 507 41.34 -15.99 -28.07
N SER A 508 41.29 -16.72 -29.18
CA SER A 508 42.44 -17.43 -29.74
C SER A 508 43.41 -16.44 -30.37
N GLU A 509 44.58 -16.26 -29.76
CA GLU A 509 45.88 -16.04 -30.40
C GLU A 509 46.95 -15.87 -29.29
N GLU A 510 48.20 -16.16 -29.64
CA GLU A 510 49.39 -16.20 -28.77
C GLU A 510 49.37 -17.25 -27.63
N GLU A 511 50.05 -18.36 -27.90
CA GLU A 511 50.60 -19.24 -26.87
C GLU A 511 51.72 -18.52 -26.12
N ASP A 512 51.56 -18.28 -24.82
CA ASP A 512 52.68 -17.97 -23.92
C ASP A 512 52.48 -18.69 -22.58
N ASN A 513 53.58 -19.23 -22.03
CA ASN A 513 53.60 -20.18 -20.93
C ASN A 513 53.51 -19.51 -19.55
N ARG A 514 52.58 -18.55 -19.39
CA ARG A 514 52.48 -17.73 -18.17
C ARG A 514 51.08 -17.77 -17.53
N ARG A 515 51.08 -18.38 -16.33
CA ARG A 515 50.20 -18.12 -15.17
C ARG A 515 48.79 -18.74 -15.16
N ASN A 516 48.74 -20.02 -14.77
CA ASN A 516 47.63 -20.60 -14.01
C ASN A 516 47.61 -20.07 -12.56
N GLU A 517 47.65 -18.74 -12.37
CA GLU A 517 47.59 -18.12 -11.04
C GLU A 517 46.13 -17.98 -10.58
N PRO A 518 45.82 -18.24 -9.30
CA PRO A 518 44.46 -18.06 -8.79
C PRO A 518 44.05 -16.59 -8.79
N SER A 519 42.78 -16.31 -9.08
CA SER A 519 42.23 -14.94 -9.07
C SER A 519 40.82 -14.89 -8.46
N LEU A 520 40.33 -13.67 -8.20
CA LEU A 520 38.94 -13.42 -7.84
C LEU A 520 38.23 -12.63 -8.95
N LEU A 521 37.10 -13.14 -9.41
CA LEU A 521 36.20 -12.36 -10.26
C LEU A 521 35.32 -11.46 -9.39
N LEU A 522 35.67 -10.17 -9.33
CA LEU A 522 34.90 -9.11 -8.68
C LEU A 522 33.79 -8.61 -9.63
N VAL A 523 32.55 -8.76 -9.19
CA VAL A 523 31.34 -8.33 -9.89
C VAL A 523 30.60 -7.30 -9.03
N LEU A 524 30.73 -6.02 -9.38
CA LEU A 524 29.97 -4.93 -8.76
C LEU A 524 28.64 -4.76 -9.50
N LYS A 525 27.53 -4.66 -8.76
CA LYS A 525 26.19 -4.35 -9.28
C LYS A 525 25.59 -3.17 -8.51
N TRP A 526 24.97 -2.23 -9.22
CA TRP A 526 24.33 -1.03 -8.69
C TRP A 526 23.16 -0.58 -9.59
N GLY A 527 22.42 0.44 -9.17
CA GLY A 527 21.15 0.80 -9.81
C GLY A 527 20.09 -0.28 -9.59
N GLY A 528 18.98 -0.21 -10.33
CA GLY A 528 17.80 -0.99 -10.01
C GLY A 528 17.10 -0.48 -8.74
N GLU A 529 17.14 0.82 -8.49
CA GLU A 529 16.52 1.47 -7.34
C GLU A 529 15.18 2.07 -7.71
N LEU A 530 14.17 1.93 -6.83
CA LEU A 530 12.83 2.47 -7.07
C LEU A 530 12.89 4.00 -7.14
N THR A 531 12.45 4.59 -8.25
CA THR A 531 12.48 6.04 -8.45
C THR A 531 11.41 6.75 -7.59
N PRO A 532 11.48 8.08 -7.45
CA PRO A 532 10.33 8.88 -7.01
C PRO A 532 9.06 8.57 -7.81
N ALA A 533 9.15 8.45 -9.15
CA ALA A 533 8.01 8.09 -10.00
C ALA A 533 7.45 6.69 -9.68
N GLY A 534 8.30 5.67 -9.48
CA GLY A 534 7.90 4.31 -9.10
C GLY A 534 7.22 4.23 -7.73
N ARG A 535 7.57 5.12 -6.79
CA ARG A 535 6.84 5.28 -5.52
C ARG A 535 5.45 5.88 -5.72
N VAL A 536 5.31 6.89 -6.58
CA VAL A 536 3.99 7.47 -6.92
C VAL A 536 3.10 6.45 -7.63
N GLN A 537 3.61 5.76 -8.67
CA GLN A 537 2.89 4.67 -9.36
C GLN A 537 2.34 3.61 -8.38
N ALA A 538 3.15 3.22 -7.40
CA ALA A 538 2.75 2.25 -6.38
C ALA A 538 1.67 2.80 -5.45
N GLU A 539 1.82 4.02 -4.94
CA GLU A 539 0.83 4.65 -4.05
C GLU A 539 -0.51 4.91 -4.78
N GLU A 540 -0.46 5.36 -6.03
CA GLU A 540 -1.64 5.55 -6.87
C GLU A 540 -2.37 4.24 -7.16
N LEU A 541 -1.65 3.15 -7.45
CA LEU A 541 -2.27 1.85 -7.63
C LEU A 541 -2.88 1.32 -6.33
N GLY A 542 -2.20 1.52 -5.19
CA GLY A 542 -2.77 1.21 -3.87
C GLY A 542 -4.08 1.97 -3.63
N ARG A 543 -4.10 3.26 -3.99
CA ARG A 543 -5.30 4.11 -3.90
C ARG A 543 -6.43 3.59 -4.78
N ALA A 544 -6.14 3.17 -6.01
CA ALA A 544 -7.12 2.56 -6.92
C ALA A 544 -7.63 1.19 -6.44
N PHE A 545 -6.78 0.39 -5.78
CA PHE A 545 -7.18 -0.92 -5.23
C PHE A 545 -8.25 -0.82 -4.14
N ARG A 546 -8.38 0.31 -3.44
CA ARG A 546 -9.49 0.57 -2.50
C ARG A 546 -10.85 0.37 -3.16
N CYS A 547 -10.97 0.79 -4.42
CA CYS A 547 -12.19 0.88 -5.22
C CYS A 547 -12.58 -0.45 -5.90
N MET A 548 -11.70 -1.46 -5.94
CA MET A 548 -12.02 -2.76 -6.53
C MET A 548 -13.19 -3.46 -5.81
N TYR A 549 -13.35 -3.15 -4.52
CA TYR A 549 -14.49 -3.55 -3.73
C TYR A 549 -15.44 -2.35 -3.48
N PRO A 550 -16.76 -2.49 -3.72
CA PRO A 550 -17.71 -1.43 -3.42
C PRO A 550 -17.85 -1.20 -1.89
N GLY A 551 -18.58 -0.15 -1.51
CA GLY A 551 -18.93 0.11 -0.11
C GLY A 551 -19.25 1.58 0.11
N GLY A 552 -20.54 1.89 0.15
CA GLY A 552 -21.11 3.22 0.19
C GLY A 552 -21.25 3.84 -1.19
N GLN A 553 -22.48 4.24 -1.55
CA GLN A 553 -22.72 5.23 -2.61
C GLN A 553 -22.52 6.68 -2.12
N GLY A 554 -22.47 6.91 -0.80
CA GLY A 554 -22.50 8.25 -0.22
C GLY A 554 -21.21 9.07 -0.37
N ASP A 555 -21.38 10.39 -0.38
CA ASP A 555 -20.39 11.45 -0.67
C ASP A 555 -19.26 11.59 0.36
N TYR A 556 -18.40 10.57 0.45
CA TYR A 556 -17.24 10.58 1.33
C TYR A 556 -16.13 11.50 0.77
N ALA A 557 -16.27 12.80 1.00
CA ALA A 557 -15.39 13.87 0.52
C ALA A 557 -15.17 13.87 -1.02
N GLY A 558 -16.16 13.38 -1.78
CA GLY A 558 -16.08 13.26 -3.25
C GLY A 558 -15.24 12.09 -3.79
N PHE A 559 -14.79 11.16 -2.94
CA PHE A 559 -13.94 10.03 -3.34
C PHE A 559 -14.69 8.69 -3.38
N PRO A 560 -15.11 8.18 -4.56
CA PRO A 560 -15.82 6.91 -4.66
C PRO A 560 -14.93 5.69 -4.35
N GLY A 561 -15.51 4.68 -3.69
CA GLY A 561 -14.91 3.34 -3.55
C GLY A 561 -13.88 3.19 -2.43
N CYS A 562 -14.29 3.35 -1.17
CA CYS A 562 -13.45 3.07 0.00
C CYS A 562 -13.61 1.65 0.58
N GLY A 563 -14.10 0.66 -0.20
CA GLY A 563 -14.56 -0.65 0.29
C GLY A 563 -13.52 -1.45 1.07
N LEU A 564 -12.35 -1.73 0.48
CA LEU A 564 -11.28 -2.48 1.17
C LEU A 564 -10.70 -1.71 2.37
N LEU A 565 -10.68 -0.38 2.31
CA LEU A 565 -10.21 0.48 3.41
C LEU A 565 -11.18 0.43 4.61
N ARG A 566 -12.49 0.46 4.37
CA ARG A 566 -13.53 0.30 5.42
C ARG A 566 -13.39 -1.05 6.12
N LEU A 567 -13.28 -2.15 5.36
CA LEU A 567 -13.07 -3.50 5.91
C LEU A 567 -11.80 -3.61 6.75
N HIS A 568 -10.75 -2.87 6.39
CA HIS A 568 -9.50 -2.87 7.15
C HIS A 568 -9.71 -2.34 8.57
N SER A 569 -10.35 -1.17 8.67
CA SER A 569 -10.62 -0.48 9.92
C SER A 569 -11.66 -1.20 10.79
N THR A 570 -12.68 -1.82 10.19
CA THR A 570 -13.72 -2.59 10.91
C THR A 570 -13.35 -4.05 11.16
N TYR A 571 -12.04 -4.33 11.25
CA TYR A 571 -11.40 -5.62 11.52
C TYR A 571 -11.64 -6.78 10.54
N ARG A 572 -12.72 -6.79 9.74
CA ARG A 572 -13.18 -7.85 8.81
C ARG A 572 -12.26 -8.13 7.58
N HIS A 573 -10.95 -7.86 7.71
CA HIS A 573 -9.94 -7.94 6.65
C HIS A 573 -8.63 -8.62 7.10
N ASP A 574 -8.29 -9.74 6.46
CA ASP A 574 -6.99 -10.42 6.54
C ASP A 574 -6.10 -9.97 5.37
N LEU A 575 -5.48 -8.80 5.51
CA LEU A 575 -4.48 -8.29 4.57
C LEU A 575 -3.10 -8.88 4.90
N LYS A 576 -2.48 -9.59 3.95
CA LYS A 576 -1.07 -9.97 3.98
C LYS A 576 -0.38 -9.54 2.68
N ILE A 577 0.74 -8.85 2.82
CA ILE A 577 1.58 -8.37 1.71
C ILE A 577 2.91 -9.11 1.76
N TYR A 578 3.33 -9.64 0.62
CA TYR A 578 4.58 -10.35 0.41
C TYR A 578 5.37 -9.65 -0.70
N ALA A 579 6.69 -9.65 -0.59
CA ALA A 579 7.57 -9.18 -1.65
C ALA A 579 8.79 -10.09 -1.78
N SER A 580 9.35 -10.15 -2.99
CA SER A 580 10.72 -10.61 -3.21
C SER A 580 11.71 -9.79 -2.35
N ASP A 581 12.82 -10.40 -1.95
CA ASP A 581 13.90 -9.78 -1.18
C ASP A 581 14.73 -8.73 -1.98
N GLU A 582 14.34 -8.42 -3.23
CA GLU A 582 14.86 -7.25 -3.95
C GLU A 582 14.28 -5.94 -3.40
N GLY A 583 15.13 -5.05 -2.86
CA GLY A 583 14.70 -3.83 -2.15
C GLY A 583 13.75 -2.91 -2.93
N ARG A 584 13.86 -2.80 -4.27
CA ARG A 584 12.89 -2.03 -5.09
C ARG A 584 11.48 -2.61 -5.05
N VAL A 585 11.37 -3.93 -4.91
CA VAL A 585 10.10 -4.67 -4.84
C VAL A 585 9.46 -4.46 -3.47
N GLN A 586 10.25 -4.58 -2.40
CA GLN A 586 9.82 -4.27 -1.03
C GLN A 586 9.37 -2.80 -0.88
N MET A 587 10.12 -1.85 -1.45
CA MET A 587 9.74 -0.44 -1.45
C MET A 587 8.50 -0.14 -2.31
N THR A 588 8.26 -0.89 -3.40
CA THR A 588 7.00 -0.82 -4.17
C THR A 588 5.84 -1.28 -3.30
N ALA A 589 5.98 -2.44 -2.65
CA ALA A 589 4.96 -3.02 -1.79
C ALA A 589 4.60 -2.10 -0.61
N ALA A 590 5.60 -1.44 -0.01
CA ALA A 590 5.41 -0.47 1.07
C ALA A 590 4.72 0.83 0.59
N ALA A 591 5.13 1.38 -0.56
CA ALA A 591 4.49 2.55 -1.18
C ALA A 591 3.03 2.26 -1.58
N PHE A 592 2.78 1.07 -2.11
CA PHE A 592 1.43 0.59 -2.38
C PHE A 592 0.61 0.43 -1.10
N ALA A 593 1.19 -0.13 -0.03
CA ALA A 593 0.49 -0.29 1.25
C ALA A 593 0.05 1.06 1.83
N LYS A 594 0.92 2.08 1.75
CA LYS A 594 0.59 3.49 2.06
C LYS A 594 -0.63 3.97 1.27
N GLY A 595 -0.62 3.73 -0.04
CA GLY A 595 -1.71 4.08 -0.97
C GLY A 595 -3.02 3.37 -0.66
N LEU A 596 -2.99 2.06 -0.41
CA LEU A 596 -4.17 1.25 -0.10
C LEU A 596 -4.83 1.68 1.21
N LEU A 597 -4.03 1.97 2.24
CA LEU A 597 -4.51 2.15 3.61
C LEU A 597 -4.75 3.62 4.01
N ALA A 598 -4.66 4.55 3.05
CA ALA A 598 -4.84 6.00 3.26
C ALA A 598 -3.90 6.60 4.30
N LEU A 599 -2.61 6.26 4.21
CA LEU A 599 -1.62 6.60 5.21
C LEU A 599 -0.89 7.90 4.82
N GLU A 600 -1.02 8.94 5.66
CA GLU A 600 -0.41 10.26 5.46
C GLU A 600 1.10 10.25 5.78
N GLY A 601 1.85 11.23 5.26
CA GLY A 601 3.29 11.41 5.51
C GLY A 601 4.23 10.76 4.48
N GLU A 602 5.52 10.64 4.85
CA GLU A 602 6.55 9.99 4.02
C GLU A 602 6.44 8.46 4.00
N LEU A 603 7.21 7.79 3.14
CA LEU A 603 7.25 6.33 3.10
C LEU A 603 8.13 5.78 4.23
N THR A 604 7.51 5.13 5.21
CA THR A 604 8.13 4.79 6.49
C THR A 604 8.83 3.42 6.49
N PRO A 605 9.91 3.23 7.28
CA PRO A 605 10.60 1.94 7.37
C PRO A 605 9.71 0.79 7.87
N ILE A 606 8.74 1.06 8.76
CA ILE A 606 7.86 0.02 9.30
C ILE A 606 6.96 -0.60 8.22
N LEU A 607 6.58 0.16 7.19
CA LEU A 607 5.82 -0.39 6.05
C LEU A 607 6.64 -1.41 5.27
N VAL A 608 7.97 -1.26 5.22
CA VAL A 608 8.89 -2.22 4.61
C VAL A 608 9.03 -3.49 5.47
N GLN A 609 8.96 -3.37 6.80
CA GLN A 609 8.94 -4.52 7.72
C GLN A 609 7.58 -5.25 7.72
N MET A 610 6.48 -4.53 7.53
CA MET A 610 5.12 -5.08 7.43
C MET A 610 4.89 -5.85 6.12
N VAL A 611 5.60 -5.48 5.05
CA VAL A 611 5.77 -6.33 3.87
C VAL A 611 6.61 -7.53 4.27
N LYS A 612 6.01 -8.73 4.23
CA LYS A 612 6.75 -9.95 4.57
C LYS A 612 7.74 -10.27 3.47
N SER A 613 9.02 -10.02 3.75
CA SER A 613 10.18 -10.62 3.08
C SER A 613 9.94 -12.13 2.94
N ALA A 614 10.24 -12.68 1.77
CA ALA A 614 9.83 -14.02 1.37
C ALA A 614 10.73 -15.13 1.94
N ASN A 615 10.92 -15.16 3.26
CA ASN A 615 11.57 -16.23 4.04
C ASN A 615 10.74 -17.54 4.08
N MET A 616 10.21 -17.93 2.92
CA MET A 616 9.69 -19.24 2.56
C MET A 616 10.40 -19.62 1.26
N ASN A 617 11.52 -20.34 1.36
CA ASN A 617 12.48 -20.61 0.29
C ASN A 617 11.81 -20.86 -1.08
N GLY A 618 12.13 -20.01 -2.07
CA GLY A 618 11.65 -20.16 -3.44
C GLY A 618 10.29 -19.53 -3.77
N LEU A 619 9.59 -18.85 -2.85
CA LEU A 619 8.22 -18.36 -3.12
C LEU A 619 8.14 -17.23 -4.17
N LEU A 620 9.06 -16.25 -4.11
CA LEU A 620 9.16 -15.10 -5.04
C LEU A 620 10.61 -14.82 -5.48
N ASP A 621 11.56 -15.68 -5.08
CA ASP A 621 12.99 -15.53 -5.32
C ASP A 621 13.57 -16.91 -5.69
N SER A 622 13.91 -17.10 -6.96
CA SER A 622 14.31 -18.39 -7.53
C SER A 622 15.83 -18.59 -7.46
N ASP A 623 16.33 -19.35 -6.48
CA ASP A 623 17.76 -19.74 -6.35
C ASP A 623 18.12 -21.03 -7.15
N SER A 624 17.23 -21.49 -8.03
CA SER A 624 17.39 -22.75 -8.78
C SER A 624 18.27 -22.61 -10.03
N ASP A 625 19.57 -22.92 -9.90
CA ASP A 625 20.49 -23.12 -11.04
C ASP A 625 19.98 -24.18 -12.05
N SER A 626 19.04 -25.04 -11.65
CA SER A 626 18.35 -26.04 -12.49
C SER A 626 17.34 -25.46 -13.50
N LEU A 627 16.96 -24.18 -13.41
CA LEU A 627 16.13 -23.49 -14.44
C LEU A 627 16.89 -23.30 -15.77
N SER A 628 18.18 -23.61 -15.82
CA SER A 628 19.10 -23.22 -16.89
C SER A 628 18.81 -23.87 -18.25
N SER A 629 18.73 -25.20 -18.33
CA SER A 629 18.88 -25.93 -19.62
C SER A 629 17.93 -25.47 -20.73
N CYS A 630 16.61 -25.50 -20.52
CA CYS A 630 15.65 -25.07 -21.55
C CYS A 630 15.75 -23.57 -21.86
N GLN A 631 15.85 -22.71 -20.85
CA GLN A 631 15.98 -21.27 -21.06
C GLN A 631 17.27 -20.91 -21.84
N HIS A 632 18.38 -21.64 -21.65
CA HIS A 632 19.60 -21.45 -22.43
C HIS A 632 19.45 -21.95 -23.88
N ARG A 633 18.79 -23.09 -24.11
CA ARG A 633 18.47 -23.59 -25.47
C ARG A 633 17.61 -22.58 -26.25
N VAL A 634 16.60 -22.02 -25.60
CA VAL A 634 15.71 -21.01 -26.21
C VAL A 634 16.46 -19.71 -26.52
N LYS A 635 17.27 -19.21 -25.58
CA LYS A 635 18.16 -18.04 -25.80
C LYS A 635 19.14 -18.28 -26.94
N ALA A 636 19.76 -19.45 -27.05
CA ALA A 636 20.65 -19.79 -28.15
C ALA A 636 19.94 -19.74 -29.52
N ARG A 637 18.73 -20.30 -29.62
CA ARG A 637 17.91 -20.26 -30.85
C ARG A 637 17.50 -18.83 -31.24
N LEU A 638 17.17 -17.98 -30.26
CA LEU A 638 16.92 -16.54 -30.49
C LEU A 638 18.17 -15.81 -31.00
N HIS A 639 19.32 -16.04 -30.37
CA HIS A 639 20.61 -15.48 -30.80
C HIS A 639 20.98 -15.94 -32.22
N GLU A 640 20.66 -17.16 -32.62
CA GLU A 640 20.95 -17.66 -33.97
C GLU A 640 20.09 -16.95 -35.03
N ILE A 641 18.76 -16.91 -34.84
CA ILE A 641 17.83 -16.32 -35.82
C ILE A 641 18.09 -14.81 -35.98
N LEU A 642 18.31 -14.09 -34.88
CA LEU A 642 18.54 -12.63 -34.90
C LEU A 642 19.95 -12.23 -35.38
N GLN A 643 20.86 -13.17 -35.64
CA GLN A 643 22.17 -12.92 -36.27
C GLN A 643 22.19 -13.15 -37.78
N ARG A 644 21.05 -13.46 -38.42
CA ARG A 644 20.95 -13.67 -39.87
C ARG A 644 20.78 -12.32 -40.58
N ASP A 645 21.77 -11.87 -41.35
CA ASP A 645 21.64 -10.65 -42.20
C ASP A 645 20.83 -10.94 -43.47
N ARG A 646 19.52 -11.05 -43.29
CA ARG A 646 18.51 -11.06 -44.35
C ARG A 646 17.17 -10.60 -43.76
N GLU A 647 16.18 -10.35 -44.61
CA GLU A 647 14.82 -10.13 -44.12
C GLU A 647 14.21 -11.44 -43.58
N PHE A 648 13.29 -11.35 -42.61
CA PHE A 648 12.55 -12.48 -42.06
C PHE A 648 11.70 -13.15 -43.15
N THR A 649 11.87 -14.46 -43.33
CA THR A 649 11.02 -15.29 -44.18
C THR A 649 9.90 -15.91 -43.34
N ALA A 650 8.89 -16.51 -43.98
CA ALA A 650 7.80 -17.20 -43.29
C ALA A 650 8.31 -18.23 -42.25
N ASP A 651 9.36 -18.97 -42.60
CA ASP A 651 10.07 -19.91 -41.71
C ASP A 651 10.57 -19.27 -40.41
N ASP A 652 11.04 -18.00 -40.43
CA ASP A 652 11.44 -17.31 -39.20
C ASP A 652 10.23 -16.79 -38.40
N TYR A 653 9.10 -16.46 -39.05
CA TYR A 653 7.84 -16.16 -38.33
C TYR A 653 7.33 -17.41 -37.61
N ASP A 654 7.30 -18.57 -38.29
CA ASP A 654 6.90 -19.83 -37.67
C ASP A 654 7.85 -20.25 -36.53
N LYS A 655 9.16 -20.02 -36.69
CA LYS A 655 10.17 -20.36 -35.67
C LYS A 655 10.25 -19.38 -34.50
N LEU A 656 9.85 -18.12 -34.67
CA LEU A 656 9.84 -17.11 -33.60
C LEU A 656 8.47 -16.97 -32.94
N THR A 657 7.36 -17.12 -33.66
CA THR A 657 6.00 -16.92 -33.15
C THR A 657 5.03 -18.03 -33.62
N PRO A 658 5.30 -19.31 -33.26
CA PRO A 658 4.46 -20.46 -33.65
C PRO A 658 3.03 -20.43 -33.06
N SER A 659 2.73 -19.46 -32.19
CA SER A 659 1.39 -19.19 -31.67
C SER A 659 0.69 -18.01 -32.35
N GLY A 660 1.22 -17.49 -33.47
CA GLY A 660 0.58 -16.41 -34.25
C GLY A 660 0.41 -15.07 -33.52
N SER A 661 1.25 -14.78 -32.52
CA SER A 661 1.08 -13.59 -31.67
C SER A 661 1.22 -12.28 -32.46
N ILE A 662 0.18 -11.45 -32.38
CA ILE A 662 0.02 -10.23 -33.19
C ILE A 662 1.07 -9.17 -32.81
N SER A 663 1.37 -8.99 -31.52
CA SER A 663 2.41 -8.04 -31.08
C SER A 663 3.80 -8.42 -31.59
N LEU A 664 4.14 -9.72 -31.53
CA LEU A 664 5.40 -10.25 -32.07
C LEU A 664 5.50 -10.09 -33.60
N ILE A 665 4.43 -10.40 -34.34
CA ILE A 665 4.38 -10.23 -35.81
C ILE A 665 4.58 -8.75 -36.18
N LYS A 666 3.92 -7.81 -35.49
CA LYS A 666 4.11 -6.36 -35.71
C LYS A 666 5.56 -5.93 -35.47
N SER A 667 6.21 -6.42 -34.42
CA SER A 667 7.62 -6.11 -34.14
C SER A 667 8.56 -6.66 -35.21
N MET A 668 8.32 -7.88 -35.71
CA MET A 668 9.06 -8.45 -36.84
C MET A 668 8.90 -7.63 -38.13
N GLN A 669 7.69 -7.12 -38.39
CA GLN A 669 7.40 -6.25 -39.54
C GLN A 669 8.09 -4.87 -39.46
N ILE A 670 8.32 -4.35 -38.25
CA ILE A 670 9.09 -3.11 -38.02
C ILE A 670 10.59 -3.33 -38.26
N ILE A 671 11.12 -4.45 -37.75
CA ILE A 671 12.55 -4.80 -37.86
C ILE A 671 12.93 -5.18 -39.29
N LYS A 672 12.14 -6.04 -39.94
CA LYS A 672 12.40 -6.72 -41.23
C LYS A 672 13.68 -7.56 -41.27
N ASN A 673 14.83 -6.92 -41.14
CA ASN A 673 16.15 -7.53 -41.03
C ASN A 673 16.75 -7.22 -39.64
N PRO A 674 17.05 -8.25 -38.82
CA PRO A 674 17.49 -8.03 -37.44
C PRO A 674 18.91 -7.46 -37.37
N VAL A 675 19.84 -7.86 -38.25
CA VAL A 675 21.23 -7.39 -38.22
C VAL A 675 21.31 -5.91 -38.62
N LYS A 676 20.65 -5.50 -39.72
CA LYS A 676 20.60 -4.10 -40.15
C LYS A 676 19.90 -3.19 -39.13
N THR A 677 18.92 -3.73 -38.40
CA THR A 677 18.31 -3.01 -37.26
C THR A 677 19.29 -2.88 -36.10
N CYS A 678 20.09 -3.92 -35.79
CA CYS A 678 21.16 -3.84 -34.80
C CYS A 678 22.27 -2.86 -35.22
N ASP A 679 22.67 -2.80 -36.49
CA ASP A 679 23.60 -1.78 -37.01
C ASP A 679 23.06 -0.37 -36.82
N LYS A 680 21.77 -0.13 -37.09
CA LYS A 680 21.14 1.18 -36.87
C LYS A 680 21.04 1.53 -35.39
N VAL A 681 20.67 0.59 -34.51
CA VAL A 681 20.66 0.78 -33.05
C VAL A 681 22.07 1.05 -32.52
N TYR A 682 23.09 0.33 -33.01
CA TYR A 682 24.49 0.55 -32.66
C TYR A 682 24.95 1.95 -33.07
N TYR A 683 24.72 2.37 -34.32
CA TYR A 683 25.02 3.72 -34.80
C TYR A 683 24.35 4.82 -33.95
N LEU A 684 23.07 4.63 -33.60
CA LEU A 684 22.34 5.55 -32.72
C LEU A 684 22.96 5.63 -31.31
N ILE A 685 23.47 4.53 -30.77
CA ILE A 685 24.23 4.51 -29.50
C ILE A 685 25.57 5.26 -29.64
N GLN A 686 26.28 5.12 -30.76
CA GLN A 686 27.53 5.87 -31.01
C GLN A 686 27.26 7.38 -31.13
N SER A 687 26.19 7.77 -31.84
CA SER A 687 25.74 9.16 -31.94
C SER A 687 25.38 9.73 -30.55
N LEU A 688 24.56 9.01 -29.77
CA LEU A 688 24.18 9.39 -28.42
C LEU A 688 25.39 9.57 -27.50
N THR A 689 26.32 8.61 -27.53
CA THR A 689 27.57 8.65 -26.75
C THR A 689 28.44 9.84 -27.14
N SER A 690 28.48 10.20 -28.43
CA SER A 690 29.23 11.36 -28.93
C SER A 690 28.58 12.69 -28.51
N GLN A 691 27.25 12.79 -28.60
CA GLN A 691 26.49 13.96 -28.12
C GLN A 691 26.70 14.19 -26.62
N ILE A 692 26.75 13.13 -25.80
CA ILE A 692 26.99 13.26 -24.36
C ILE A 692 28.42 13.77 -24.08
N ARG A 693 29.44 13.33 -24.81
CA ARG A 693 30.82 13.88 -24.69
C ARG A 693 30.86 15.36 -25.02
N GLN A 694 30.32 15.75 -26.18
CA GLN A 694 30.23 17.16 -26.58
C GLN A 694 29.45 18.01 -25.56
N ARG A 695 28.43 17.43 -24.91
CA ARG A 695 27.68 18.10 -23.83
C ARG A 695 28.53 18.31 -22.59
N MET A 696 29.37 17.35 -22.20
CA MET A 696 30.31 17.47 -21.08
C MET A 696 31.45 18.48 -21.34
N GLU A 697 31.75 18.78 -22.61
CA GLU A 697 32.74 19.78 -23.02
C GLU A 697 32.20 21.23 -22.98
N ASP A 698 30.86 21.43 -23.00
CA ASP A 698 30.23 22.76 -22.84
C ASP A 698 30.22 23.17 -21.35
N PRO A 699 30.89 24.29 -20.96
CA PRO A 699 30.89 24.76 -19.57
C PRO A 699 29.49 25.04 -19.00
N LYS A 700 28.49 25.33 -19.84
CA LYS A 700 27.09 25.52 -19.42
C LYS A 700 26.40 24.22 -18.99
N SER A 701 27.05 23.08 -19.19
CA SER A 701 26.55 21.76 -18.80
C SER A 701 27.13 21.24 -17.49
N ALA A 702 28.11 21.93 -16.88
CA ALA A 702 28.78 21.47 -15.67
C ALA A 702 27.82 21.24 -14.49
N ASP A 703 26.83 22.11 -14.34
CA ASP A 703 25.81 22.05 -13.27
C ASP A 703 24.60 21.17 -13.61
N ILE A 704 24.62 20.41 -14.73
CA ILE A 704 23.47 19.57 -15.14
C ILE A 704 23.41 18.29 -14.30
N GLN A 705 22.58 18.33 -13.26
CA GLN A 705 22.13 17.18 -12.51
C GLN A 705 21.01 16.45 -13.26
N LEU A 706 21.18 15.15 -13.54
CA LEU A 706 20.15 14.32 -14.18
C LEU A 706 19.18 13.75 -13.12
N TYR A 707 18.13 13.06 -13.59
CA TYR A 707 17.14 12.48 -12.70
C TYR A 707 17.77 11.48 -11.70
N HIS A 708 17.27 11.50 -10.45
CA HIS A 708 17.82 10.72 -9.31
C HIS A 708 19.32 10.99 -9.04
N SER A 709 19.82 12.15 -9.47
CA SER A 709 21.23 12.59 -9.37
C SER A 709 22.24 11.71 -10.11
N GLU A 710 21.85 11.09 -11.23
CA GLU A 710 22.84 10.63 -12.21
C GLU A 710 23.61 11.86 -12.78
N THR A 711 24.88 11.69 -13.13
CA THR A 711 25.69 12.74 -13.78
C THR A 711 25.84 12.44 -15.27
N LEU A 712 26.15 13.45 -16.09
CA LEU A 712 26.49 13.24 -17.50
C LEU A 712 27.63 12.23 -17.68
N GLU A 713 28.60 12.17 -16.75
CA GLU A 713 29.66 11.16 -16.77
C GLU A 713 29.13 9.75 -16.48
N LEU A 714 28.23 9.56 -15.51
CA LEU A 714 27.63 8.26 -15.22
C LEU A 714 26.74 7.79 -16.40
N MET A 715 26.00 8.71 -17.02
CA MET A 715 25.24 8.47 -18.25
C MET A 715 26.16 8.07 -19.42
N LEU A 716 27.30 8.76 -19.58
CA LEU A 716 28.32 8.42 -20.58
C LEU A 716 28.94 7.04 -20.33
N ARG A 717 29.35 6.75 -19.08
CA ARG A 717 29.89 5.45 -18.65
C ARG A 717 28.87 4.33 -18.88
N ARG A 718 27.57 4.59 -18.72
CA ARG A 718 26.45 3.67 -19.02
C ARG A 718 26.32 3.40 -20.53
N TRP A 719 26.27 4.43 -21.37
CA TRP A 719 26.09 4.28 -22.82
C TRP A 719 27.33 3.76 -23.56
N ALA A 720 28.52 4.29 -23.28
CA ALA A 720 29.78 3.80 -23.87
C ALA A 720 30.07 2.33 -23.47
N LYS A 721 29.57 1.88 -22.31
CA LYS A 721 29.61 0.46 -21.95
C LYS A 721 28.64 -0.37 -22.79
N LEU A 722 27.43 0.10 -23.06
CA LEU A 722 26.49 -0.61 -23.94
C LEU A 722 26.98 -0.67 -25.39
N GLU A 723 27.59 0.41 -25.89
CA GLU A 723 28.30 0.43 -27.19
C GLU A 723 29.28 -0.74 -27.28
N LYS A 724 30.20 -0.84 -26.32
CA LYS A 724 31.22 -1.90 -26.25
C LYS A 724 30.68 -3.30 -25.95
N ASP A 725 29.62 -3.41 -25.15
CA ASP A 725 29.01 -4.69 -24.78
C ASP A 725 28.11 -5.26 -25.91
N PHE A 726 27.57 -4.44 -26.80
CA PHE A 726 26.56 -4.85 -27.80
C PHE A 726 27.16 -5.42 -29.08
N LYS A 727 28.27 -4.86 -29.60
CA LYS A 727 28.95 -5.39 -30.80
C LYS A 727 30.24 -6.11 -30.41
N THR A 728 30.30 -7.41 -30.67
CA THR A 728 31.46 -8.25 -30.32
C THR A 728 32.60 -8.10 -31.33
N LYS A 729 33.84 -8.42 -30.92
CA LYS A 729 35.06 -8.24 -31.75
C LYS A 729 34.99 -8.83 -33.17
N ASN A 730 34.21 -9.89 -33.36
CA ASN A 730 33.98 -10.57 -34.63
C ASN A 730 32.83 -9.96 -35.47
N GLY A 731 32.40 -8.73 -35.17
CA GLY A 731 31.36 -7.99 -35.89
C GLY A 731 29.91 -8.36 -35.56
N ARG A 732 29.67 -9.45 -34.83
CA ARG A 732 28.33 -9.93 -34.45
C ARG A 732 27.74 -9.13 -33.28
N TYR A 733 26.44 -9.29 -33.04
CA TYR A 733 25.70 -8.61 -31.98
C TYR A 733 25.35 -9.54 -30.81
N ASP A 734 25.58 -9.06 -29.58
CA ASP A 734 25.13 -9.71 -28.36
C ASP A 734 23.66 -9.34 -28.09
N ILE A 735 22.76 -10.18 -28.61
CA ILE A 735 21.30 -10.06 -28.47
C ILE A 735 20.87 -9.97 -26.99
N SER A 736 21.65 -10.50 -26.04
CA SER A 736 21.35 -10.42 -24.60
C SER A 736 21.44 -8.99 -24.02
N LYS A 737 21.98 -8.02 -24.79
CA LYS A 737 22.00 -6.59 -24.42
C LYS A 737 20.76 -5.82 -24.83
N ILE A 738 19.92 -6.35 -25.73
CA ILE A 738 18.72 -5.65 -26.19
C ILE A 738 17.80 -5.22 -25.03
N PRO A 739 17.57 -6.05 -23.98
CA PRO A 739 16.84 -5.62 -22.79
C PRO A 739 17.58 -4.53 -21.99
N ASP A 740 18.91 -4.64 -21.80
CA ASP A 740 19.71 -3.61 -21.11
C ASP A 740 19.69 -2.25 -21.87
N ILE A 741 19.66 -2.29 -23.22
CA ILE A 741 19.59 -1.10 -24.11
C ILE A 741 18.20 -0.46 -24.05
N TYR A 742 17.14 -1.24 -24.23
CA TYR A 742 15.76 -0.75 -24.18
C TYR A 742 15.46 -0.10 -22.83
N ASP A 743 15.88 -0.73 -21.73
CA ASP A 743 15.74 -0.21 -20.38
C ASP A 743 16.45 1.14 -20.18
N CYS A 744 17.67 1.29 -20.72
CA CYS A 744 18.41 2.54 -20.66
C CYS A 744 17.75 3.67 -21.45
N ILE A 745 17.34 3.43 -22.72
CA ILE A 745 16.73 4.50 -23.53
C ILE A 745 15.31 4.84 -23.04
N LYS A 746 14.55 3.87 -22.52
CA LYS A 746 13.25 4.11 -21.88
C LYS A 746 13.40 5.04 -20.67
N TYR A 747 14.37 4.77 -19.79
CA TYR A 747 14.67 5.65 -18.66
C TYR A 747 15.09 7.05 -19.12
N ASP A 748 16.00 7.16 -20.10
CA ASP A 748 16.48 8.46 -20.56
C ASP A 748 15.40 9.30 -21.27
N VAL A 749 14.51 8.67 -22.06
CA VAL A 749 13.35 9.36 -22.67
C VAL A 749 12.35 9.81 -21.60
N GLN A 750 12.05 8.97 -20.61
CA GLN A 750 11.04 9.23 -19.58
C GLN A 750 11.49 10.24 -18.51
N HIS A 751 12.79 10.32 -18.22
CA HIS A 751 13.33 11.10 -17.10
C HIS A 751 14.35 12.18 -17.50
N ASN A 752 15.16 11.93 -18.54
CA ASN A 752 16.25 12.81 -18.97
C ASN A 752 15.96 13.51 -20.31
N GLY A 753 14.72 13.45 -20.83
CA GLY A 753 14.31 14.07 -22.09
C GLY A 753 14.50 15.60 -22.17
N SER A 754 14.66 16.26 -21.02
CA SER A 754 15.08 17.68 -20.91
C SER A 754 16.45 17.97 -21.53
N LEU A 755 17.31 16.96 -21.68
CA LEU A 755 18.61 17.08 -22.37
C LEU A 755 18.47 17.37 -23.87
N LYS A 756 17.33 17.01 -24.49
CA LYS A 756 17.03 17.18 -25.92
C LYS A 756 18.04 16.51 -26.87
N LEU A 757 18.57 15.35 -26.48
CA LEU A 757 19.49 14.56 -27.30
C LEU A 757 18.79 14.02 -28.55
N GLU A 758 19.43 14.15 -29.71
CA GLU A 758 18.87 13.84 -31.02
C GLU A 758 18.66 12.33 -31.21
N ASN A 759 17.64 11.97 -31.99
CA ASN A 759 17.30 10.60 -32.40
C ASN A 759 17.00 9.60 -31.26
N THR A 760 16.94 10.06 -30.01
CA THR A 760 16.57 9.26 -28.82
C THR A 760 15.24 8.51 -28.97
N MET A 761 14.23 9.15 -29.58
CA MET A 761 12.94 8.48 -29.88
C MET A 761 13.05 7.41 -30.98
N GLU A 762 13.99 7.52 -31.92
CA GLU A 762 14.22 6.46 -32.91
C GLU A 762 14.95 5.28 -32.27
N LEU A 763 15.96 5.56 -31.44
CA LEU A 763 16.64 4.53 -30.63
C LEU A 763 15.65 3.81 -29.70
N TYR A 764 14.72 4.54 -29.07
CA TYR A 764 13.63 3.97 -28.27
C TYR A 764 12.76 3.02 -29.10
N ARG A 765 12.23 3.47 -30.25
CA ARG A 765 11.32 2.65 -31.10
C ARG A 765 12.01 1.38 -31.62
N LEU A 766 13.24 1.48 -32.11
CA LEU A 766 13.97 0.31 -32.65
C LEU A 766 14.40 -0.65 -31.54
N SER A 767 14.87 -0.13 -30.40
CA SER A 767 15.21 -0.96 -29.23
C SER A 767 13.97 -1.64 -28.64
N LYS A 768 12.82 -0.95 -28.62
CA LYS A 768 11.54 -1.53 -28.20
C LYS A 768 11.12 -2.66 -29.14
N ALA A 769 11.13 -2.45 -30.46
CA ALA A 769 10.75 -3.50 -31.41
C ALA A 769 11.63 -4.77 -31.26
N LEU A 770 12.93 -4.61 -31.02
CA LEU A 770 13.83 -5.71 -30.69
C LEU A 770 13.50 -6.36 -29.33
N ALA A 771 13.24 -5.56 -28.29
CA ALA A 771 12.92 -6.05 -26.94
C ALA A 771 11.55 -6.76 -26.87
N ASP A 772 10.55 -6.29 -27.62
CA ASP A 772 9.22 -6.90 -27.77
C ASP A 772 9.31 -8.30 -28.41
N ILE A 773 10.39 -8.62 -29.15
CA ILE A 773 10.70 -10.00 -29.59
C ILE A 773 11.53 -10.74 -28.54
N VAL A 774 12.65 -10.16 -28.09
CA VAL A 774 13.60 -10.87 -27.23
C VAL A 774 12.97 -11.25 -25.89
N ILE A 775 12.40 -10.29 -25.16
CA ILE A 775 11.98 -10.47 -23.77
C ILE A 775 10.87 -11.54 -23.63
N PRO A 776 9.74 -11.51 -24.39
CA PRO A 776 8.68 -12.51 -24.23
C PRO A 776 9.09 -13.93 -24.67
N GLN A 777 10.14 -14.04 -25.50
CA GLN A 777 10.65 -15.31 -25.99
C GLN A 777 11.81 -15.87 -25.16
N GLU A 778 12.49 -15.06 -24.33
CA GLU A 778 13.44 -15.59 -23.33
C GLU A 778 12.75 -16.54 -22.33
N TYR A 779 11.43 -16.46 -22.19
CA TYR A 779 10.60 -17.33 -21.35
C TYR A 779 10.01 -18.53 -22.11
N GLY A 780 10.62 -18.93 -23.24
CA GLY A 780 10.17 -20.04 -24.11
C GLY A 780 9.51 -19.52 -25.39
N ILE A 781 9.51 -20.30 -26.48
CA ILE A 781 8.88 -19.89 -27.76
C ILE A 781 7.63 -20.73 -28.04
N SER A 782 7.76 -22.05 -28.05
CA SER A 782 6.62 -22.96 -28.18
C SER A 782 5.76 -23.00 -26.91
N LYS A 783 4.50 -23.42 -27.04
CA LYS A 783 3.58 -23.58 -25.88
C LYS A 783 4.19 -24.50 -24.79
N ALA A 784 4.93 -25.54 -25.18
CA ALA A 784 5.59 -26.46 -24.27
C ALA A 784 6.77 -25.80 -23.52
N GLU A 785 7.71 -25.16 -24.24
CA GLU A 785 8.86 -24.46 -23.62
C GLU A 785 8.39 -23.34 -22.67
N LYS A 786 7.33 -22.60 -23.04
CA LYS A 786 6.74 -21.57 -22.17
C LYS A 786 6.18 -22.15 -20.87
N LEU A 787 5.57 -23.33 -20.91
CA LEU A 787 5.07 -24.02 -19.70
C LEU A 787 6.19 -24.62 -18.85
N GLU A 788 7.22 -25.20 -19.48
CA GLU A 788 8.39 -25.75 -18.78
C GLU A 788 9.10 -24.68 -17.95
N ILE A 789 9.43 -23.55 -18.58
CA ILE A 789 10.09 -22.41 -17.92
C ILE A 789 9.16 -21.80 -16.87
N ALA A 790 7.86 -21.65 -17.18
CA ALA A 790 6.89 -21.10 -16.25
C ALA A 790 6.75 -21.91 -14.95
N LYS A 791 6.77 -23.25 -15.02
CA LYS A 791 6.75 -24.12 -13.84
C LYS A 791 7.98 -23.88 -12.95
N GLY A 792 9.17 -23.82 -13.55
CA GLY A 792 10.42 -23.62 -12.83
C GLY A 792 10.48 -22.32 -12.02
N TYR A 793 9.86 -21.23 -12.51
CA TYR A 793 9.75 -19.97 -11.75
C TYR A 793 8.53 -19.94 -10.80
N CYS A 794 7.33 -20.31 -11.27
CA CYS A 794 6.07 -19.97 -10.58
C CYS A 794 5.38 -21.11 -9.82
N THR A 795 5.82 -22.38 -9.89
CA THR A 795 5.15 -23.47 -9.16
C THR A 795 5.01 -23.22 -7.63
N PRO A 796 5.98 -22.62 -6.90
CA PRO A 796 5.80 -22.25 -5.50
C PRO A 796 4.69 -21.21 -5.28
N LEU A 797 4.61 -20.19 -6.14
CA LEU A 797 3.58 -19.15 -6.11
C LEU A 797 2.19 -19.74 -6.44
N VAL A 798 2.09 -20.58 -7.48
CA VAL A 798 0.84 -21.29 -7.87
C VAL A 798 0.29 -22.12 -6.71
N ARG A 799 1.14 -22.91 -6.03
CA ARG A 799 0.75 -23.68 -4.83
C ARG A 799 0.25 -22.77 -3.70
N LYS A 800 0.86 -21.60 -3.52
CA LYS A 800 0.45 -20.65 -2.49
C LYS A 800 -0.87 -19.95 -2.83
N ILE A 801 -1.08 -19.54 -4.08
CA ILE A 801 -2.35 -18.97 -4.58
C ILE A 801 -3.48 -19.97 -4.34
N ARG A 802 -3.28 -21.25 -4.70
CA ARG A 802 -4.24 -22.34 -4.44
C ARG A 802 -4.59 -22.44 -2.95
N SER A 803 -3.59 -22.48 -2.07
CA SER A 803 -3.84 -22.56 -0.61
C SER A 803 -4.52 -21.31 -0.04
N ASP A 804 -4.20 -20.10 -0.52
CA ASP A 804 -4.88 -18.88 -0.07
C ASP A 804 -6.35 -18.81 -0.51
N LEU A 805 -6.71 -19.39 -1.67
CA LEU A 805 -8.10 -19.59 -2.09
C LEU A 805 -8.80 -20.65 -1.22
N GLN A 806 -8.23 -21.85 -1.11
CA GLN A 806 -8.80 -22.98 -0.36
C GLN A 806 -9.08 -22.64 1.12
N ARG A 807 -8.14 -21.98 1.81
CA ARG A 807 -8.26 -21.57 3.23
C ARG A 807 -9.41 -20.60 3.51
N THR A 808 -10.16 -20.18 2.50
CA THR A 808 -11.42 -19.44 2.65
C THR A 808 -12.54 -20.33 3.20
N GLN A 809 -12.43 -21.65 3.00
CA GLN A 809 -13.37 -22.67 3.49
C GLN A 809 -13.02 -23.19 4.90
N ASP A 810 -11.74 -23.13 5.30
CA ASP A 810 -11.28 -23.57 6.62
C ASP A 810 -11.74 -22.61 7.74
N ASP A 811 -12.13 -23.17 8.89
CA ASP A 811 -12.70 -22.41 10.01
C ASP A 811 -11.63 -21.73 10.90
N ASP A 812 -10.85 -20.86 10.27
CA ASP A 812 -9.66 -20.18 10.79
C ASP A 812 -10.05 -19.03 11.74
N THR A 813 -10.73 -19.38 12.85
CA THR A 813 -11.30 -18.49 13.89
C THR A 813 -10.36 -17.39 14.40
N VAL A 814 -9.05 -17.60 14.29
CA VAL A 814 -7.99 -16.63 14.64
C VAL A 814 -8.04 -15.35 13.80
N ASN A 815 -8.69 -15.35 12.62
CA ASN A 815 -8.79 -14.17 11.74
C ASN A 815 -10.24 -13.70 11.48
N LYS A 816 -11.26 -14.43 11.93
CA LYS A 816 -12.68 -14.02 11.86
C LYS A 816 -13.01 -13.05 13.01
N LEU A 817 -14.08 -12.27 12.89
CA LEU A 817 -14.73 -11.70 14.08
C LEU A 817 -15.39 -12.86 14.84
N HIS A 818 -15.16 -12.98 16.14
CA HIS A 818 -15.59 -14.17 16.89
C HIS A 818 -17.10 -14.12 17.19
N PRO A 819 -17.91 -15.14 16.84
CA PRO A 819 -19.37 -15.00 16.73
C PRO A 819 -20.13 -14.49 17.96
N LEU A 820 -19.67 -14.79 19.18
CA LEU A 820 -20.28 -14.26 20.42
C LEU A 820 -20.32 -12.72 20.47
N TYR A 821 -19.43 -12.05 19.73
CA TYR A 821 -19.22 -10.61 19.75
C TYR A 821 -19.91 -9.90 18.57
N SER A 822 -20.55 -10.64 17.67
CA SER A 822 -21.18 -10.14 16.43
C SER A 822 -22.71 -10.06 16.51
N ARG A 823 -23.28 -9.95 17.72
CA ARG A 823 -24.73 -9.84 17.93
C ARG A 823 -25.27 -8.58 17.26
N GLY A 824 -26.15 -8.74 16.26
CA GLY A 824 -26.69 -7.63 15.46
C GLY A 824 -26.01 -7.40 14.10
N VAL A 825 -24.99 -8.18 13.73
CA VAL A 825 -24.37 -8.14 12.39
C VAL A 825 -25.06 -9.14 11.47
N MET A 826 -25.50 -8.71 10.28
CA MET A 826 -26.23 -9.58 9.32
C MET A 826 -25.40 -10.76 8.79
N SER A 827 -24.10 -10.58 8.55
CA SER A 827 -23.17 -11.66 8.22
C SER A 827 -21.99 -11.70 9.22
N PRO A 828 -22.15 -12.34 10.39
CA PRO A 828 -21.14 -12.39 11.45
C PRO A 828 -19.78 -12.98 11.02
N GLU A 829 -19.84 -13.96 10.12
CA GLU A 829 -18.67 -14.68 9.59
C GLU A 829 -18.04 -14.03 8.36
N ARG A 830 -18.51 -12.83 8.00
CA ARG A 830 -18.05 -12.08 6.83
C ARG A 830 -16.62 -11.63 7.03
N HIS A 831 -15.77 -12.09 6.13
CA HIS A 831 -14.34 -11.87 6.18
C HIS A 831 -13.77 -11.82 4.77
N VAL A 832 -13.02 -10.77 4.46
CA VAL A 832 -12.28 -10.66 3.19
C VAL A 832 -10.81 -10.93 3.45
N ARG A 833 -10.26 -11.91 2.74
CA ARG A 833 -8.84 -12.19 2.67
C ARG A 833 -8.21 -11.39 1.54
N THR A 834 -7.07 -10.75 1.78
CA THR A 834 -6.30 -10.07 0.73
C THR A 834 -4.84 -10.52 0.75
N ARG A 835 -4.32 -10.82 -0.44
CA ARG A 835 -3.00 -11.42 -0.66
C ARG A 835 -2.30 -10.71 -1.80
N LEU A 836 -1.33 -9.87 -1.46
CA LEU A 836 -0.61 -9.05 -2.44
C LEU A 836 0.82 -9.59 -2.57
N TYR A 837 1.22 -9.91 -3.79
CA TYR A 837 2.50 -10.54 -4.13
C TYR A 837 3.29 -9.63 -5.07
N PHE A 838 4.21 -8.83 -4.51
CA PHE A 838 5.06 -7.93 -5.28
C PHE A 838 6.31 -8.65 -5.77
N THR A 839 6.61 -8.55 -7.07
CA THR A 839 7.63 -9.41 -7.70
C THR A 839 8.35 -8.79 -8.91
N SER A 840 9.32 -9.54 -9.42
CA SER A 840 10.02 -9.31 -10.68
C SER A 840 9.15 -9.63 -11.89
N GLU A 841 9.56 -9.13 -13.06
CA GLU A 841 8.88 -9.39 -14.33
C GLU A 841 8.81 -10.90 -14.69
N SER A 842 9.84 -11.67 -14.33
CA SER A 842 9.94 -13.12 -14.62
C SER A 842 8.79 -13.93 -14.04
N HIS A 843 8.33 -13.61 -12.83
CA HIS A 843 7.19 -14.27 -12.21
C HIS A 843 5.87 -13.89 -12.89
N VAL A 844 5.75 -12.66 -13.41
CA VAL A 844 4.54 -12.22 -14.11
C VAL A 844 4.43 -12.87 -15.49
N HIS A 845 5.52 -12.91 -16.27
CA HIS A 845 5.57 -13.69 -17.53
C HIS A 845 5.26 -15.17 -17.31
N SER A 846 5.81 -15.76 -16.24
CA SER A 846 5.63 -17.18 -15.92
C SER A 846 4.21 -17.51 -15.45
N LEU A 847 3.59 -16.66 -14.62
CA LEU A 847 2.20 -16.83 -14.21
C LEU A 847 1.22 -16.56 -15.36
N LEU A 848 1.51 -15.58 -16.23
CA LEU A 848 0.69 -15.33 -17.42
C LEU A 848 0.80 -16.49 -18.42
N SER A 849 2.00 -17.02 -18.66
CA SER A 849 2.21 -18.21 -19.51
C SER A 849 1.53 -19.45 -18.94
N THR A 850 1.55 -19.61 -17.61
CA THR A 850 0.78 -20.64 -16.90
C THR A 850 -0.71 -20.53 -17.20
N LEU A 851 -1.32 -19.34 -17.05
CA LEU A 851 -2.74 -19.11 -17.29
C LEU A 851 -3.11 -19.35 -18.77
N ARG A 852 -2.34 -18.77 -19.71
CA ARG A 852 -2.64 -18.81 -21.15
C ARG A 852 -2.47 -20.19 -21.79
N TYR A 853 -1.46 -20.96 -21.36
CA TYR A 853 -1.10 -22.22 -22.04
C TYR A 853 -1.42 -23.48 -21.21
N GLY A 854 -1.69 -23.35 -19.91
CA GLY A 854 -1.96 -24.48 -19.00
C GLY A 854 -3.38 -25.06 -19.09
N ALA A 855 -4.16 -24.70 -20.12
CA ALA A 855 -5.52 -25.17 -20.37
C ALA A 855 -6.53 -24.90 -19.22
N LEU A 856 -6.59 -23.66 -18.72
CA LEU A 856 -7.62 -23.22 -17.77
C LEU A 856 -9.04 -23.26 -18.37
N CYS A 857 -9.19 -22.73 -19.59
CA CYS A 857 -10.42 -22.77 -20.38
C CYS A 857 -10.11 -23.17 -21.84
N ASP A 858 -11.14 -23.65 -22.54
CA ASP A 858 -11.06 -24.05 -23.95
C ASP A 858 -11.42 -22.87 -24.87
N GLU A 859 -10.41 -22.32 -25.54
CA GLU A 859 -10.48 -21.21 -26.51
C GLU A 859 -11.45 -21.49 -27.68
N SER A 860 -11.79 -22.75 -27.97
CA SER A 860 -12.77 -23.11 -29.00
C SER A 860 -14.23 -23.13 -28.53
N LYS A 861 -14.47 -23.08 -27.21
CA LYS A 861 -15.80 -23.17 -26.60
C LYS A 861 -16.18 -21.93 -25.77
N ASP A 862 -15.17 -21.20 -25.29
CA ASP A 862 -15.33 -20.06 -24.39
C ASP A 862 -14.97 -18.74 -25.11
N GLU A 863 -16.01 -18.07 -25.63
CA GLU A 863 -15.89 -16.76 -26.29
C GLU A 863 -15.50 -15.61 -25.33
N GLN A 864 -15.49 -15.80 -24.01
CA GLN A 864 -14.82 -14.86 -23.10
C GLN A 864 -13.32 -15.12 -23.07
N TRP A 865 -12.91 -16.37 -22.85
CA TRP A 865 -11.51 -16.76 -22.79
C TRP A 865 -10.76 -16.48 -24.10
N LYS A 866 -11.41 -16.72 -25.24
CA LYS A 866 -10.91 -16.39 -26.58
C LYS A 866 -10.64 -14.88 -26.73
N ARG A 867 -11.59 -14.02 -26.37
CA ARG A 867 -11.39 -12.55 -26.35
C ARG A 867 -10.26 -12.13 -25.39
N ALA A 868 -10.10 -12.82 -24.26
CA ALA A 868 -8.99 -12.60 -23.35
C ALA A 868 -7.64 -13.03 -23.96
N MET A 869 -7.59 -14.13 -24.71
CA MET A 869 -6.40 -14.54 -25.45
C MET A 869 -6.06 -13.58 -26.59
N ASP A 870 -7.06 -13.05 -27.31
CA ASP A 870 -6.90 -12.01 -28.33
C ASP A 870 -6.32 -10.72 -27.73
N TYR A 871 -6.88 -10.24 -26.61
CA TYR A 871 -6.33 -9.07 -25.90
C TYR A 871 -4.86 -9.29 -25.52
N LEU A 872 -4.55 -10.43 -24.90
CA LEU A 872 -3.19 -10.83 -24.52
C LEU A 872 -2.28 -11.16 -25.72
N ASN A 873 -2.81 -11.30 -26.94
CA ASN A 873 -2.04 -11.44 -28.19
C ASN A 873 -1.62 -10.10 -28.79
N VAL A 874 -2.27 -8.99 -28.39
CA VAL A 874 -1.92 -7.62 -28.84
C VAL A 874 -1.08 -6.86 -27.80
N VAL A 875 -1.14 -7.24 -26.51
CA VAL A 875 -0.20 -6.76 -25.49
C VAL A 875 1.25 -7.05 -25.92
N ASN A 876 2.10 -6.02 -25.82
CA ASN A 876 3.50 -6.02 -26.28
C ASN A 876 4.51 -6.02 -25.12
N GLU A 877 4.27 -5.23 -24.06
CA GLU A 877 5.11 -5.14 -22.87
C GLU A 877 4.31 -5.43 -21.59
N LEU A 878 4.90 -6.20 -20.65
CA LEU A 878 4.46 -6.27 -19.26
C LEU A 878 5.19 -5.20 -18.45
N ASN A 879 4.68 -3.96 -18.49
CA ASN A 879 5.35 -2.74 -17.99
C ASN A 879 5.41 -2.65 -16.45
N TYR A 880 6.01 -1.61 -15.87
CA TYR A 880 6.00 -1.38 -14.42
C TYR A 880 4.56 -1.42 -13.87
N MET A 881 4.36 -1.98 -12.68
CA MET A 881 3.02 -2.19 -12.10
C MET A 881 2.05 -3.06 -12.94
N THR A 882 2.50 -3.96 -13.84
CA THR A 882 1.63 -5.04 -14.38
C THR A 882 0.92 -5.77 -13.23
N GLN A 883 -0.36 -6.09 -13.40
CA GLN A 883 -1.18 -6.80 -12.41
C GLN A 883 -1.82 -8.05 -13.00
N ILE A 884 -1.86 -9.13 -12.22
CA ILE A 884 -2.81 -10.24 -12.37
C ILE A 884 -3.61 -10.27 -11.07
N VAL A 885 -4.95 -10.16 -11.14
CA VAL A 885 -5.83 -10.12 -9.97
C VAL A 885 -6.88 -11.23 -10.07
N ILE A 886 -7.02 -12.02 -9.01
CA ILE A 886 -8.02 -13.07 -8.85
C ILE A 886 -8.96 -12.65 -7.72
N MET A 887 -10.27 -12.67 -7.96
CA MET A 887 -11.29 -12.32 -6.98
C MET A 887 -12.26 -13.48 -6.79
N LEU A 888 -12.40 -13.95 -5.55
CA LEU A 888 -13.29 -15.06 -5.17
C LEU A 888 -14.52 -14.52 -4.46
N TYR A 889 -15.69 -14.91 -4.94
CA TYR A 889 -17.00 -14.57 -4.44
C TYR A 889 -17.74 -15.81 -3.93
N GLU A 890 -18.65 -15.62 -2.98
CA GLU A 890 -19.52 -16.65 -2.40
C GLU A 890 -20.99 -16.20 -2.45
N ASP A 891 -21.89 -17.07 -2.90
CA ASP A 891 -23.33 -16.94 -2.67
C ASP A 891 -23.68 -17.78 -1.42
N PRO A 892 -23.95 -17.14 -0.26
CA PRO A 892 -24.23 -17.87 0.98
C PRO A 892 -25.56 -18.67 0.93
N ASN A 893 -26.42 -18.40 -0.05
CA ASN A 893 -27.71 -19.08 -0.22
C ASN A 893 -27.58 -20.44 -0.93
N LYS A 894 -26.41 -20.75 -1.52
CA LYS A 894 -26.12 -22.05 -2.15
C LYS A 894 -25.60 -23.05 -1.12
N GLU A 895 -25.94 -24.33 -1.28
CA GLU A 895 -25.44 -25.40 -0.42
C GLU A 895 -23.89 -25.44 -0.38
N LEU A 896 -23.33 -25.86 0.77
CA LEU A 896 -21.88 -25.96 0.98
C LEU A 896 -21.14 -26.80 -0.07
N SER A 897 -21.84 -27.77 -0.68
CA SER A 897 -21.35 -28.68 -1.73
C SER A 897 -21.63 -28.21 -3.16
N SER A 898 -22.33 -27.09 -3.37
CA SER A 898 -22.69 -26.62 -4.71
C SER A 898 -21.52 -25.96 -5.42
N GLU A 899 -21.27 -26.36 -6.68
CA GLU A 899 -20.26 -25.71 -7.54
C GLU A 899 -20.66 -24.27 -7.93
N GLU A 900 -21.95 -23.93 -7.83
CA GLU A 900 -22.46 -22.56 -8.03
C GLU A 900 -22.19 -21.63 -6.84
N ARG A 901 -21.83 -22.18 -5.67
CA ARG A 901 -21.60 -21.40 -4.45
C ARG A 901 -20.42 -20.44 -4.57
N PHE A 902 -19.39 -20.80 -5.32
CA PHE A 902 -18.13 -20.06 -5.39
C PHE A 902 -17.75 -19.67 -6.82
N HIS A 903 -17.69 -18.36 -7.06
CA HIS A 903 -17.45 -17.73 -8.36
C HIS A 903 -16.09 -17.02 -8.34
N VAL A 904 -15.28 -17.22 -9.38
CA VAL A 904 -13.95 -16.61 -9.51
C VAL A 904 -13.87 -15.72 -10.75
N GLU A 905 -13.50 -14.47 -10.53
CA GLU A 905 -13.10 -13.54 -11.58
C GLU A 905 -11.57 -13.50 -11.71
N LEU A 906 -11.09 -13.36 -12.94
CA LEU A 906 -9.68 -13.17 -13.29
C LEU A 906 -9.52 -11.89 -14.11
N HIS A 907 -8.70 -10.96 -13.62
CA HIS A 907 -8.44 -9.66 -14.22
C HIS A 907 -6.94 -9.45 -14.46
N PHE A 908 -6.59 -8.61 -15.45
CA PHE A 908 -5.21 -8.30 -15.81
C PHE A 908 -5.04 -6.84 -16.23
N SER A 909 -3.90 -6.24 -15.92
CA SER A 909 -3.46 -4.97 -16.50
C SER A 909 -2.01 -5.08 -16.95
N PRO A 910 -1.63 -4.62 -18.16
CA PRO A 910 -0.24 -4.63 -18.60
C PRO A 910 0.68 -3.69 -17.80
N GLY A 911 0.14 -2.79 -16.97
CA GLY A 911 0.91 -1.87 -16.13
C GLY A 911 0.96 -0.44 -16.68
N ALA A 912 2.02 0.30 -16.38
CA ALA A 912 2.25 1.68 -16.80
C ALA A 912 2.21 1.83 -18.33
N LYS A 913 1.59 2.91 -18.82
CA LYS A 913 1.65 3.28 -20.25
C LYS A 913 3.09 3.66 -20.64
N GLY A 914 3.47 3.34 -21.87
CA GLY A 914 4.78 3.67 -22.43
C GLY A 914 4.94 5.16 -22.80
N CYS A 915 6.13 5.53 -23.26
CA CYS A 915 6.47 6.92 -23.62
C CYS A 915 5.76 7.42 -24.89
N GLU A 916 5.28 6.50 -25.73
CA GLU A 916 4.27 6.80 -26.75
C GLU A 916 2.95 6.16 -26.29
N GLU A 917 1.81 6.84 -26.49
CA GLU A 917 0.52 6.19 -26.34
C GLU A 917 0.43 5.03 -27.34
N ASP A 918 0.34 3.81 -26.83
CA ASP A 918 0.14 2.62 -27.64
C ASP A 918 -1.29 2.61 -28.20
N LYS A 919 -1.52 3.40 -29.26
CA LYS A 919 -2.79 3.46 -30.02
C LYS A 919 -3.21 2.11 -30.62
N ASN A 920 -2.34 1.10 -30.48
CA ASN A 920 -2.52 -0.29 -30.87
C ASN A 920 -3.01 -1.21 -29.73
N LEU A 921 -2.98 -0.77 -28.46
CA LEU A 921 -3.61 -1.52 -27.37
C LEU A 921 -5.12 -1.57 -27.62
N PRO A 922 -5.76 -2.76 -27.62
CA PRO A 922 -7.19 -2.84 -27.87
C PRO A 922 -7.95 -2.04 -26.80
N SER A 923 -9.02 -1.37 -27.23
CA SER A 923 -10.06 -0.90 -26.28
C SER A 923 -10.77 -2.12 -25.72
N GLY A 924 -10.22 -2.66 -24.63
CA GLY A 924 -10.82 -3.75 -23.89
C GLY A 924 -12.20 -3.36 -23.32
N TYR A 925 -12.93 -4.36 -22.86
CA TYR A 925 -14.26 -4.18 -22.26
C TYR A 925 -14.16 -3.57 -20.85
N GLY A 926 -12.99 -3.61 -20.22
CA GLY A 926 -12.66 -3.00 -18.94
C GLY A 926 -12.84 -3.94 -17.74
N TYR A 927 -12.79 -3.35 -16.54
CA TYR A 927 -13.09 -4.02 -15.28
C TYR A 927 -14.61 -4.08 -15.08
N ARG A 928 -15.17 -5.30 -15.05
CA ARG A 928 -16.61 -5.59 -15.06
C ARG A 928 -17.42 -4.81 -16.11
N PRO A 929 -17.27 -5.14 -17.42
CA PRO A 929 -18.26 -4.71 -18.40
C PRO A 929 -19.64 -5.21 -18.01
N ALA A 930 -20.65 -4.33 -18.07
CA ALA A 930 -22.03 -4.75 -17.95
C ALA A 930 -22.36 -5.80 -19.04
N SER A 931 -22.98 -6.91 -18.65
CA SER A 931 -23.45 -7.92 -19.57
C SER A 931 -24.46 -7.29 -20.55
N ARG A 932 -24.14 -7.28 -21.84
CA ARG A 932 -25.18 -7.10 -22.86
C ARG A 932 -26.20 -8.22 -22.69
N GLU A 933 -27.48 -7.86 -22.67
CA GLU A 933 -28.56 -8.84 -22.72
C GLU A 933 -28.35 -9.78 -23.91
N VAL A 934 -28.53 -11.08 -23.66
CA VAL A 934 -28.41 -12.09 -24.72
C VAL A 934 -29.61 -11.94 -25.64
N ILE A 935 -29.42 -11.24 -26.75
CA ILE A 935 -30.40 -11.17 -27.84
C ILE A 935 -30.59 -12.60 -28.36
N LYS A 936 -31.66 -13.26 -27.91
CA LYS A 936 -32.07 -14.57 -28.39
C LYS A 936 -32.54 -14.45 -29.83
N THR A 937 -31.61 -14.58 -30.77
CA THR A 937 -31.89 -14.69 -32.22
C THR A 937 -32.60 -16.02 -32.49
N SER A 938 -33.91 -16.05 -32.30
CA SER A 938 -34.75 -17.20 -32.60
C SER A 938 -34.86 -17.39 -34.11
N HIS A 939 -33.95 -18.17 -34.69
CA HIS A 939 -34.18 -18.75 -36.01
C HIS A 939 -35.36 -19.73 -35.91
N ARG A 940 -36.51 -19.34 -36.46
CA ARG A 940 -37.56 -20.28 -36.83
C ARG A 940 -37.20 -20.86 -38.19
N ASN A 941 -37.35 -22.17 -38.33
CA ASN A 941 -37.65 -22.78 -39.61
C ASN A 941 -39.17 -22.92 -39.69
N ASP A 942 -39.76 -22.61 -40.84
CA ASP A 942 -41.18 -22.84 -41.10
C ASP A 942 -41.38 -24.24 -41.70
N SER A 943 -42.41 -24.95 -41.23
CA SER A 943 -43.09 -26.04 -41.95
C SER A 943 -44.43 -26.39 -41.28
N ASP A 944 -45.49 -25.79 -41.84
CA ASP A 944 -46.78 -26.40 -42.17
C ASP A 944 -47.84 -26.81 -41.10
N GLU A 945 -49.03 -26.22 -41.33
CA GLU A 945 -50.42 -26.72 -41.18
C GLU A 945 -51.13 -26.91 -39.81
N GLU A 946 -52.03 -25.94 -39.52
CA GLU A 946 -53.50 -26.08 -39.35
C GLU A 946 -54.11 -27.00 -38.23
N VAL A 947 -55.25 -26.71 -37.57
CA VAL A 947 -56.35 -25.76 -37.86
C VAL A 947 -57.23 -25.36 -36.62
N HIS A 948 -57.93 -24.22 -36.72
CA HIS A 948 -59.12 -23.70 -35.97
C HIS A 948 -59.22 -23.72 -34.40
N ALA A 949 -59.27 -22.59 -33.67
CA ALA A 949 -60.31 -21.51 -33.62
C ALA A 949 -61.59 -21.90 -32.82
N PRO A 950 -62.30 -20.98 -32.09
CA PRO A 950 -62.42 -19.53 -32.35
C PRO A 950 -62.15 -18.55 -31.17
N LYS A 951 -62.37 -17.25 -31.42
CA LYS A 951 -62.15 -16.07 -30.52
C LYS A 951 -63.46 -15.28 -30.32
N ARG A 952 -63.46 -14.32 -29.38
CA ARG A 952 -63.92 -12.90 -29.45
C ARG A 952 -63.87 -12.25 -28.05
N ASP A 953 -63.74 -10.94 -27.80
CA ASP A 953 -63.67 -9.68 -28.59
C ASP A 953 -62.53 -8.79 -27.98
N GLU A 954 -61.73 -7.95 -28.67
CA GLU A 954 -61.97 -6.67 -29.41
C GLU A 954 -62.14 -5.42 -28.47
N THR A 955 -61.66 -4.18 -28.76
CA THR A 955 -60.91 -3.60 -29.91
C THR A 955 -60.11 -2.28 -29.57
N ASP A 956 -58.95 -2.08 -30.24
CA ASP A 956 -58.44 -0.86 -30.98
C ASP A 956 -58.49 0.61 -30.43
N ARG A 957 -57.70 1.63 -30.89
CA ARG A 957 -56.54 1.74 -31.84
C ARG A 957 -55.75 3.06 -31.65
N SER A 958 -54.47 3.05 -32.08
CA SER A 958 -53.65 4.11 -32.76
C SER A 958 -52.29 4.39 -32.08
N VAL A 959 -51.09 4.31 -32.68
CA VAL A 959 -50.49 4.27 -34.06
C VAL A 959 -49.90 5.59 -34.56
N VAL A 960 -48.56 5.69 -34.51
CA VAL A 960 -47.69 6.27 -35.57
C VAL A 960 -46.36 5.49 -35.60
N MET A 961 -45.78 5.22 -36.78
CA MET A 961 -44.40 4.72 -36.98
C MET A 961 -43.56 5.79 -37.71
N PHE A 962 -42.23 5.64 -37.75
CA PHE A 962 -41.50 5.69 -39.04
C PHE A 962 -40.20 4.86 -39.03
N LYS A 963 -39.73 4.45 -40.23
CA LYS A 963 -38.60 3.53 -40.47
C LYS A 963 -37.30 4.26 -40.85
N PRO A 964 -36.12 3.63 -40.66
CA PRO A 964 -34.88 3.98 -41.37
C PRO A 964 -34.87 3.42 -42.81
N MET A 965 -34.02 3.97 -43.68
CA MET A 965 -33.67 3.43 -45.01
C MET A 965 -32.14 3.29 -45.17
N VAL A 966 -31.69 2.64 -46.25
CA VAL A 966 -30.41 1.88 -46.30
C VAL A 966 -29.60 2.19 -47.57
N SER A 967 -28.25 2.27 -47.46
CA SER A 967 -27.23 2.19 -48.55
C SER A 967 -27.30 3.26 -49.67
N ASP A 968 -26.27 3.68 -50.42
CA ASP A 968 -24.80 3.47 -50.48
C ASP A 968 -24.24 4.56 -51.47
N PRO A 969 -22.98 4.59 -51.97
CA PRO A 969 -21.67 4.49 -51.31
C PRO A 969 -20.67 5.59 -51.81
N ILE A 970 -19.36 5.35 -51.59
CA ILE A 970 -18.21 5.79 -52.42
C ILE A 970 -17.58 7.22 -52.27
N HIS A 971 -16.24 7.17 -52.10
CA HIS A 971 -15.18 8.14 -52.43
C HIS A 971 -14.64 9.21 -51.45
N ILE A 972 -13.34 9.46 -51.66
CA ILE A 972 -12.41 10.31 -50.90
C ILE A 972 -12.28 11.65 -51.64
N HIS A 973 -12.26 12.80 -50.95
CA HIS A 973 -11.28 13.88 -51.22
C HIS A 973 -11.27 15.01 -50.15
N ARG A 974 -10.29 15.92 -50.30
CA ARG A 974 -9.80 16.90 -49.31
C ARG A 974 -10.72 18.13 -49.04
N LYS A 975 -10.68 18.61 -47.79
CA LYS A 975 -10.81 20.03 -47.32
C LYS A 975 -12.17 20.78 -47.45
N SER A 976 -12.76 21.09 -46.28
CA SER A 976 -13.34 22.39 -45.81
C SER A 976 -14.05 23.35 -46.80
N PRO A 977 -15.24 23.89 -46.45
CA PRO A 977 -15.23 25.20 -45.76
C PRO A 977 -16.39 25.50 -44.77
N LEU A 978 -16.29 26.64 -44.07
CA LEU A 978 -17.37 27.29 -43.31
C LEU A 978 -18.21 28.28 -44.17
N PRO A 979 -19.50 28.50 -43.90
CA PRO A 979 -20.28 29.63 -44.41
C PRO A 979 -19.92 30.99 -43.75
N ARG A 980 -20.42 32.10 -44.31
CA ARG A 980 -20.06 33.49 -43.94
C ARG A 980 -21.25 34.45 -43.87
N SER A 981 -21.14 35.45 -42.98
CA SER A 981 -21.52 36.86 -43.22
C SER A 981 -20.41 37.75 -42.62
N ARG A 982 -19.64 38.50 -43.42
CA ARG A 982 -19.85 39.88 -43.94
C ARG A 982 -19.78 40.97 -42.85
N LYS A 983 -19.04 42.09 -43.01
CA LYS A 983 -17.95 42.50 -43.95
C LYS A 983 -17.36 43.86 -43.47
N ILE A 984 -16.20 44.27 -44.01
CA ILE A 984 -15.55 45.62 -43.89
C ILE A 984 -14.80 45.80 -42.54
N GLY A 985 -13.58 46.37 -42.47
CA GLY A 985 -12.70 46.88 -43.54
C GLY A 985 -11.22 47.02 -43.11
N SER A 986 -10.32 46.92 -44.10
CA SER A 986 -8.84 46.88 -44.00
C SER A 986 -8.17 48.18 -43.48
N VAL A 987 -6.98 48.07 -42.88
CA VAL A 987 -5.67 48.59 -43.39
C VAL A 987 -4.51 47.83 -42.68
N GLU A 988 -3.33 47.75 -43.32
CA GLU A 988 -2.14 47.00 -42.88
C GLU A 988 -1.05 47.87 -42.17
N VAL A 989 0.14 47.27 -41.96
CA VAL A 989 1.49 47.88 -41.83
C VAL A 989 2.04 48.19 -40.42
N SER A 990 2.85 47.23 -39.93
CA SER A 990 4.29 47.35 -39.55
C SER A 990 4.91 48.60 -38.88
N LYS A 991 5.79 48.31 -37.90
CA LYS A 991 7.06 48.98 -37.50
C LYS A 991 7.08 50.12 -36.44
N THR A 992 8.28 50.17 -35.82
CA THR A 992 9.00 51.30 -35.16
C THR A 992 8.64 51.76 -33.74
N LYS A 993 9.69 51.73 -32.88
CA LYS A 993 9.92 52.53 -31.66
C LYS A 993 10.55 53.91 -32.07
N PRO A 994 11.00 54.77 -31.14
CA PRO A 994 10.31 55.45 -30.02
C PRO A 994 10.55 56.98 -30.04
N ASN A 995 10.00 57.72 -29.06
CA ASN A 995 10.63 58.87 -28.33
C ASN A 995 9.64 59.31 -27.21
N VAL A 996 9.99 59.60 -25.94
CA VAL A 996 11.00 60.51 -25.33
C VAL A 996 10.46 61.95 -25.19
N ILE A 997 10.90 62.65 -24.11
CA ILE A 997 10.58 64.03 -23.63
C ILE A 997 9.44 64.11 -22.57
N LEU A 998 9.45 64.93 -21.50
CA LEU A 998 10.49 65.54 -20.61
C LEU A 998 9.77 66.35 -19.48
N LEU A 999 10.51 66.84 -18.46
CA LEU A 999 10.13 67.85 -17.43
C LEU A 999 9.10 67.45 -16.33
N LEU A 1000 9.07 68.08 -15.13
CA LEU A 1000 10.10 68.54 -14.15
C LEU A 1000 9.37 69.09 -12.88
N ILE A 1001 10.04 69.11 -11.71
CA ILE A 1001 9.89 70.04 -10.53
C ILE A 1001 8.46 70.24 -9.95
N THR A 1002 8.18 69.88 -8.69
CA THR A 1002 8.44 70.67 -7.45
C THR A 1002 8.34 69.78 -6.18
N GLN A 1003 8.53 70.23 -4.93
CA GLN A 1003 9.55 71.04 -4.22
C GLN A 1003 9.01 71.27 -2.77
N ASN A 1004 9.88 71.36 -1.74
CA ASN A 1004 9.61 71.99 -0.42
C ASN A 1004 8.56 71.33 0.55
N GLN A 1005 8.61 71.50 1.89
CA GLN A 1005 9.70 71.74 2.87
C GLN A 1005 9.15 71.66 4.33
N HIS A 1006 9.99 71.31 5.32
CA HIS A 1006 9.87 71.65 6.77
C HIS A 1006 8.61 71.13 7.56
N ASP A 1007 8.56 71.06 8.91
CA ASP A 1007 9.61 71.30 9.93
C ASP A 1007 9.41 70.53 11.27
N THR A 1008 10.45 70.53 12.12
CA THR A 1008 10.43 70.41 13.61
C THR A 1008 9.87 69.15 14.32
N SER A 1009 10.28 68.78 15.56
CA SER A 1009 11.57 68.98 16.26
C SER A 1009 11.79 68.06 17.48
N HIS A 1010 13.07 67.76 17.76
CA HIS A 1010 13.73 67.75 19.08
C HIS A 1010 13.46 66.72 20.24
N ARG A 1011 14.57 66.03 20.59
CA ARG A 1011 15.16 65.83 21.96
C ARG A 1011 14.52 64.78 22.90
N ARG A 1012 15.23 64.14 23.87
CA ARG A 1012 16.67 64.17 24.27
C ARG A 1012 17.06 62.89 25.08
N PHE A 1013 18.28 62.36 24.85
CA PHE A 1013 19.18 61.63 25.79
C PHE A 1013 18.67 60.32 26.46
N GLY A 1014 19.52 59.39 26.92
CA GLY A 1014 21.00 59.29 26.91
C GLY A 1014 21.47 57.84 27.15
N SER A 1015 22.73 57.46 26.83
CA SER A 1015 23.89 57.50 27.76
C SER A 1015 23.92 56.32 28.77
N HIS A 1016 25.00 55.53 28.95
CA HIS A 1016 26.31 55.43 28.27
C HIS A 1016 27.02 54.13 28.70
N CYS A 1017 27.90 53.57 27.84
CA CYS A 1017 29.17 52.87 28.18
C CYS A 1017 29.20 51.63 29.13
N ALA A 1018 30.27 50.82 29.18
CA ALA A 1018 31.22 50.40 28.14
C ALA A 1018 32.11 49.23 28.63
N GLY A 1019 32.36 48.24 27.75
CA GLY A 1019 33.64 47.53 27.64
C GLY A 1019 34.12 46.64 28.81
N LEU A 1020 35.32 46.03 28.73
CA LEU A 1020 36.27 45.90 27.61
C LEU A 1020 36.92 44.49 27.60
N PHE A 1021 37.47 44.12 26.45
CA PHE A 1021 38.67 43.29 26.14
C PHE A 1021 39.43 42.49 27.24
N SER A 1022 40.20 41.43 26.93
CA SER A 1022 40.32 40.54 25.75
C SER A 1022 41.46 39.52 26.02
N THR A 1023 41.38 38.30 25.48
CA THR A 1023 42.57 37.55 25.02
C THR A 1023 42.23 36.77 23.74
N SER A 1024 43.04 36.98 22.70
CA SER A 1024 42.80 36.54 21.32
C SER A 1024 43.54 35.22 20.97
N VAL A 1025 43.73 34.98 19.65
CA VAL A 1025 44.55 33.92 19.01
C VAL A 1025 43.77 32.62 18.74
N LEU A 1026 42.97 32.53 17.65
CA LEU A 1026 43.30 32.44 16.19
C LEU A 1026 43.61 30.99 15.74
N GLY A 1027 43.05 30.47 14.63
CA GLY A 1027 42.06 31.00 13.68
C GLY A 1027 41.72 29.95 12.59
N GLY A 1028 40.85 30.18 11.61
CA GLY A 1028 39.92 31.29 11.40
C GLY A 1028 39.41 31.43 9.95
N SER A 1029 38.08 31.52 9.76
CA SER A 1029 37.38 32.03 8.54
C SER A 1029 37.56 31.29 7.21
N SER A 1030 36.68 31.40 6.19
CA SER A 1030 35.29 31.91 6.03
C SER A 1030 34.74 31.36 4.67
N SER A 1031 33.50 31.52 4.20
CA SER A 1031 32.49 32.60 4.39
C SER A 1031 31.09 32.17 3.96
N ALA A 1032 30.05 32.87 4.44
CA ALA A 1032 28.68 32.81 3.94
C ALA A 1032 28.11 34.23 3.71
N PRO A 1033 27.19 34.45 2.76
CA PRO A 1033 26.49 35.74 2.58
C PRO A 1033 25.37 35.95 3.61
N ASN A 1034 25.00 37.21 3.86
CA ASN A 1034 23.96 37.59 4.83
C ASN A 1034 22.52 37.42 4.30
N LEU A 1035 21.59 37.23 5.24
CA LEU A 1035 20.14 37.23 5.01
C LEU A 1035 19.51 38.47 5.66
N GLN A 1036 19.29 39.55 4.89
CA GLN A 1036 18.48 40.68 5.35
C GLN A 1036 17.96 41.55 4.19
N ASP A 1037 16.89 41.08 3.52
CA ASP A 1037 15.77 41.93 3.06
C ASP A 1037 14.69 41.08 2.36
N TYR A 1038 13.50 40.99 2.98
CA TYR A 1038 12.17 41.10 2.33
C TYR A 1038 11.05 40.83 3.35
N ALA A 1039 10.52 41.90 3.97
CA ALA A 1039 9.41 41.78 4.93
C ALA A 1039 8.50 43.02 4.94
N ARG A 1040 7.74 43.25 3.85
CA ARG A 1040 6.61 44.19 3.78
C ARG A 1040 5.81 44.03 2.47
N THR A 1041 4.58 43.50 2.54
CA THR A 1041 3.37 44.12 1.97
C THR A 1041 2.06 43.40 2.36
N HIS A 1042 1.27 44.10 3.17
CA HIS A 1042 -0.18 44.08 3.39
C HIS A 1042 -1.09 42.92 2.91
N ARG A 1043 -1.88 42.43 3.89
CA ARG A 1043 -3.24 41.86 3.70
C ARG A 1043 -4.14 42.78 2.84
N LYS A 1044 -5.04 42.18 2.06
CA LYS A 1044 -6.44 42.60 1.94
C LYS A 1044 -7.36 41.38 2.06
N LYS A 1045 -8.54 41.55 2.69
CA LYS A 1045 -9.67 40.63 2.56
C LYS A 1045 -10.42 40.95 1.26
N LEU A 1046 -11.12 39.97 0.70
CA LEU A 1046 -12.39 40.21 -0.01
C LEU A 1046 -13.36 39.03 0.25
N THR A 1047 -14.60 39.18 -0.19
CA THR A 1047 -15.78 38.47 0.31
C THR A 1047 -16.28 37.35 -0.59
N SER A 1048 -17.14 36.49 -0.04
CA SER A 1048 -17.94 35.51 -0.76
C SER A 1048 -19.12 36.16 -1.49
N SER A 1049 -19.43 35.65 -2.67
CA SER A 1049 -20.75 35.72 -3.30
C SER A 1049 -20.91 34.44 -4.11
N GLY A 1050 -21.87 33.58 -3.75
CA GLY A 1050 -22.12 32.34 -4.49
C GLY A 1050 -23.05 32.56 -5.68
N PHE A 1051 -23.02 31.59 -6.60
CA PHE A 1051 -24.17 31.26 -7.45
C PHE A 1051 -24.23 29.75 -7.56
N ILE A 1052 -25.43 29.20 -7.36
CA ILE A 1052 -25.76 27.80 -7.61
C ILE A 1052 -26.55 27.77 -8.92
N ASP A 1053 -26.35 26.73 -9.72
CA ASP A 1053 -27.33 26.30 -10.72
C ASP A 1053 -27.40 24.76 -10.68
N ASP A 1054 -28.57 24.20 -10.96
CA ASP A 1054 -28.92 22.80 -10.67
C ASP A 1054 -29.37 22.05 -11.93
N THR A 1055 -29.65 20.76 -11.78
CA THR A 1055 -29.94 19.75 -12.81
C THR A 1055 -28.69 19.30 -13.59
N THR A 1056 -28.62 18.07 -14.11
CA THR A 1056 -29.66 17.02 -14.21
C THR A 1056 -29.11 15.65 -13.79
N ARG A 1057 -29.94 14.82 -13.14
CA ARG A 1057 -29.61 13.40 -12.87
C ARG A 1057 -29.60 12.58 -14.17
N GLY A 1058 -28.57 11.76 -14.38
CA GLY A 1058 -28.49 10.84 -15.52
C GLY A 1058 -27.46 9.72 -15.31
N SER A 1059 -27.84 8.46 -15.59
CA SER A 1059 -27.01 7.27 -15.31
C SER A 1059 -25.99 6.99 -16.42
N ALA A 1060 -24.74 6.70 -16.03
CA ALA A 1060 -23.78 5.97 -16.87
C ALA A 1060 -22.65 5.34 -16.04
N VAL A 1061 -22.43 4.03 -16.17
CA VAL A 1061 -21.25 3.34 -15.62
C VAL A 1061 -20.01 3.83 -16.37
N LYS A 1062 -19.24 4.74 -15.76
CA LYS A 1062 -17.99 5.22 -16.35
C LYS A 1062 -16.94 4.10 -16.34
N ARG A 1063 -16.31 3.89 -17.49
CA ARG A 1063 -15.13 3.02 -17.65
C ARG A 1063 -14.11 3.35 -16.55
N PHE A 1064 -13.59 2.33 -15.88
CA PHE A 1064 -12.40 2.48 -15.04
C PHE A 1064 -11.23 2.89 -15.94
N SER A 1065 -10.94 4.18 -15.99
CA SER A 1065 -9.78 4.77 -16.66
C SER A 1065 -8.94 5.46 -15.59
N ILE A 1066 -7.64 5.13 -15.50
CA ILE A 1066 -6.75 5.74 -14.51
C ILE A 1066 -6.32 7.12 -15.03
N SER A 1067 -7.22 8.08 -14.84
CA SER A 1067 -7.07 9.49 -15.23
C SER A 1067 -8.00 10.36 -14.38
N PHE A 1068 -7.52 10.75 -13.20
CA PHE A 1068 -8.24 11.61 -12.25
C PHE A 1068 -7.47 12.90 -11.94
N ALA A 1069 -8.16 13.87 -11.35
CA ALA A 1069 -7.80 15.28 -11.43
C ALA A 1069 -6.53 15.67 -10.66
N ARG A 1070 -5.93 16.81 -11.09
CA ARG A 1070 -4.83 17.49 -10.40
C ARG A 1070 -5.30 18.07 -9.06
N HIS A 1071 -5.18 17.31 -7.98
CA HIS A 1071 -5.09 17.91 -6.64
C HIS A 1071 -3.63 18.31 -6.37
N PRO A 1072 -3.37 19.51 -5.83
CA PRO A 1072 -2.02 19.94 -5.52
C PRO A 1072 -1.46 19.17 -4.31
N THR A 1073 -0.50 18.29 -4.55
CA THR A 1073 0.36 17.77 -3.48
C THR A 1073 1.36 18.85 -3.08
N ASN A 1074 1.14 19.46 -1.92
CA ASN A 1074 2.03 20.49 -1.38
C ASN A 1074 3.51 20.05 -1.40
N GLY A 1075 4.35 20.77 -2.14
CA GLY A 1075 5.81 20.71 -2.01
C GLY A 1075 6.63 20.04 -3.12
N PHE A 1076 6.03 19.46 -4.18
CA PHE A 1076 6.79 18.76 -5.25
C PHE A 1076 6.49 19.21 -6.69
N GLU A 1077 6.26 20.50 -6.89
CA GLU A 1077 6.20 21.10 -8.23
C GLU A 1077 7.61 21.30 -8.82
N LEU A 1078 8.18 20.30 -9.53
CA LEU A 1078 9.14 20.57 -10.63
C LEU A 1078 9.44 19.42 -11.61
N TYR A 1079 9.29 18.12 -11.24
CA TYR A 1079 9.89 17.01 -12.04
C TYR A 1079 8.94 15.88 -12.47
N SER A 1080 8.67 15.87 -13.78
CA SER A 1080 8.05 14.81 -14.62
C SER A 1080 6.61 14.39 -14.31
N MET A 1081 5.83 14.15 -15.38
CA MET A 1081 4.49 13.56 -15.28
C MET A 1081 4.62 12.04 -15.15
N VAL A 1082 4.19 11.48 -14.02
CA VAL A 1082 4.22 10.04 -13.78
C VAL A 1082 3.30 9.32 -14.79
N PRO A 1083 3.78 8.30 -15.53
CA PRO A 1083 2.94 7.59 -16.51
C PRO A 1083 1.77 6.88 -15.85
N SER A 1084 0.55 7.26 -16.26
CA SER A 1084 -0.68 6.60 -15.80
C SER A 1084 -0.69 5.09 -16.11
N ILE A 1085 -1.26 4.31 -15.20
CA ILE A 1085 -1.34 2.85 -15.33
C ILE A 1085 -2.52 2.47 -16.26
N CYS A 1086 -2.37 1.40 -17.03
CA CYS A 1086 -3.47 0.83 -17.81
C CYS A 1086 -4.53 0.24 -16.88
N PRO A 1087 -5.82 0.37 -17.22
CA PRO A 1087 -6.88 -0.19 -16.39
C PRO A 1087 -6.85 -1.72 -16.36
N LEU A 1088 -7.54 -2.31 -15.38
CA LEU A 1088 -7.79 -3.74 -15.35
C LEU A 1088 -8.78 -4.12 -16.46
N GLU A 1089 -8.44 -5.16 -17.22
CA GLU A 1089 -9.30 -5.85 -18.17
C GLU A 1089 -9.79 -7.17 -17.54
N THR A 1090 -11.07 -7.49 -17.76
CA THR A 1090 -11.69 -8.72 -17.27
C THR A 1090 -11.37 -9.89 -18.20
N LEU A 1091 -10.41 -10.77 -17.84
CA LEU A 1091 -10.06 -11.94 -18.65
C LEU A 1091 -11.10 -13.06 -18.54
N HIS A 1092 -11.61 -13.32 -17.34
CA HIS A 1092 -12.74 -14.22 -17.12
C HIS A 1092 -13.57 -13.79 -15.91
N ASN A 1093 -14.88 -14.06 -15.92
CA ASN A 1093 -15.78 -13.63 -14.87
C ASN A 1093 -16.96 -14.59 -14.61
N SER A 1094 -16.71 -15.89 -14.81
CA SER A 1094 -17.67 -16.95 -14.52
C SER A 1094 -16.99 -18.32 -14.25
N LEU A 1095 -15.73 -18.34 -13.79
CA LEU A 1095 -15.05 -19.58 -13.40
C LEU A 1095 -15.62 -20.09 -12.07
N SER A 1096 -15.77 -21.41 -11.92
CA SER A 1096 -16.02 -22.01 -10.60
C SER A 1096 -14.72 -22.17 -9.81
N LEU A 1097 -14.78 -22.10 -8.48
CA LEU A 1097 -13.61 -22.34 -7.63
C LEU A 1097 -12.99 -23.73 -7.87
N LYS A 1098 -13.80 -24.74 -8.23
CA LYS A 1098 -13.33 -26.10 -8.55
C LYS A 1098 -12.49 -26.13 -9.82
N GLN A 1099 -12.93 -25.49 -10.90
CA GLN A 1099 -12.16 -25.38 -12.15
C GLN A 1099 -10.79 -24.75 -11.90
N VAL A 1100 -10.76 -23.67 -11.11
CA VAL A 1100 -9.52 -22.98 -10.72
C VAL A 1100 -8.64 -23.86 -9.84
N ASP A 1101 -9.21 -24.61 -8.89
CA ASP A 1101 -8.43 -25.50 -8.02
C ASP A 1101 -7.81 -26.68 -8.78
N GLU A 1102 -8.56 -27.31 -9.69
CA GLU A 1102 -8.11 -28.42 -10.55
C GLU A 1102 -7.01 -27.95 -11.52
N PHE A 1103 -7.16 -26.76 -12.11
CA PHE A 1103 -6.11 -26.12 -12.92
C PHE A 1103 -4.84 -25.81 -12.11
N LEU A 1104 -4.96 -25.16 -10.94
CA LEU A 1104 -3.81 -24.86 -10.10
C LEU A 1104 -3.14 -26.14 -9.57
N ALA A 1105 -3.91 -27.23 -9.38
CA ALA A 1105 -3.39 -28.55 -9.03
C ALA A 1105 -2.58 -29.18 -10.16
N SER A 1106 -3.11 -29.19 -11.39
CA SER A 1106 -2.48 -29.85 -12.54
C SER A 1106 -1.17 -29.15 -12.97
N VAL A 1107 -1.13 -27.81 -12.91
CA VAL A 1107 0.09 -27.04 -13.14
C VAL A 1107 1.13 -27.27 -12.05
N ALA A 1108 0.71 -27.34 -10.78
CA ALA A 1108 1.60 -27.51 -9.63
C ALA A 1108 2.11 -28.95 -9.42
N ALA A 1109 1.57 -29.92 -10.15
CA ALA A 1109 1.98 -31.32 -10.11
C ALA A 1109 3.43 -31.51 -10.63
N PRO A 1110 4.22 -32.42 -10.03
CA PRO A 1110 5.53 -32.78 -10.57
C PRO A 1110 5.39 -33.44 -11.95
N SER A 1111 6.34 -33.15 -12.85
CA SER A 1111 6.41 -33.78 -14.18
C SER A 1111 6.56 -35.30 -14.04
N ARG A 1112 5.74 -36.07 -14.77
CA ARG A 1112 5.76 -37.55 -14.71
C ARG A 1112 7.09 -38.16 -15.17
N GLU A 1113 7.86 -37.45 -16.00
CA GLU A 1113 9.14 -37.91 -16.54
C GLU A 1113 10.19 -38.20 -15.44
N ASN A 1114 10.20 -37.41 -14.36
CA ASN A 1114 11.14 -37.58 -13.24
C ASN A 1114 10.86 -38.83 -12.35
N LEU A 1115 9.86 -39.66 -12.69
CA LEU A 1115 9.58 -40.93 -12.00
C LEU A 1115 10.13 -42.16 -12.74
N GLN A 1116 10.73 -42.01 -13.93
CA GLN A 1116 11.33 -43.13 -14.66
C GLN A 1116 12.86 -43.22 -14.50
N GLU A 1117 13.56 -42.12 -14.19
CA GLU A 1117 15.02 -42.12 -14.00
C GLU A 1117 15.48 -42.49 -12.57
N THR A 1118 14.58 -42.93 -11.69
CA THR A 1118 14.91 -43.38 -10.32
C THR A 1118 14.47 -44.82 -10.02
N CYS A 1119 14.26 -45.64 -11.06
CA CYS A 1119 13.83 -47.04 -10.92
C CYS A 1119 14.61 -47.99 -11.86
N THR A 1120 15.91 -47.77 -12.01
CA THR A 1120 16.83 -48.60 -12.82
C THR A 1120 18.12 -48.94 -12.06
N ASP A 1121 18.00 -49.20 -10.76
CA ASP A 1121 18.99 -49.91 -9.95
C ASP A 1121 18.28 -50.73 -8.86
N TYR A 1122 18.93 -51.80 -8.36
CA TYR A 1122 18.36 -52.81 -7.44
C TYR A 1122 17.25 -53.72 -8.00
N SER A 1123 17.59 -54.58 -8.97
CA SER A 1123 16.74 -55.72 -9.38
C SER A 1123 17.53 -57.00 -9.72
N LEU A 1124 18.48 -57.39 -8.87
CA LEU A 1124 19.14 -58.71 -8.91
C LEU A 1124 19.25 -59.36 -7.54
N ILE A 1125 19.23 -60.70 -7.54
CA ILE A 1125 19.41 -61.65 -6.41
C ILE A 1125 18.16 -61.91 -5.52
N HIS A 1126 17.45 -62.98 -5.91
CA HIS A 1126 16.76 -64.00 -5.10
C HIS A 1126 15.43 -63.73 -4.34
N ASN A 1127 14.36 -64.19 -4.98
CA ASN A 1127 13.48 -65.31 -4.57
C ASN A 1127 12.91 -65.38 -3.13
N GLY A 1128 11.58 -65.47 -3.01
CA GLY A 1128 10.94 -66.12 -1.86
C GLY A 1128 9.43 -65.93 -1.69
N LEU A 1129 8.61 -66.76 -2.36
CA LEU A 1129 7.20 -67.11 -2.04
C LEU A 1129 6.21 -65.97 -1.67
N GLY A 1130 5.19 -65.75 -2.52
CA GLY A 1130 4.04 -64.88 -2.21
C GLY A 1130 2.76 -65.64 -1.85
N ILE A 1131 1.74 -64.90 -1.39
CA ILE A 1131 0.30 -65.27 -1.39
C ILE A 1131 -0.53 -63.96 -1.37
N PHE A 1132 -1.80 -64.02 -1.79
CA PHE A 1132 -2.55 -62.89 -2.35
C PHE A 1132 -3.92 -62.71 -1.64
N ILE A 1133 -4.21 -61.53 -1.06
CA ILE A 1133 -5.54 -61.18 -0.51
C ILE A 1133 -5.89 -59.70 -0.82
N PRO A 1134 -7.11 -59.37 -1.30
CA PRO A 1134 -7.52 -58.03 -1.77
C PRO A 1134 -8.13 -57.11 -0.68
N PRO A 1135 -8.46 -55.83 -0.97
CA PRO A 1135 -8.64 -54.78 0.05
C PRO A 1135 -10.09 -54.43 0.40
N SER A 1136 -10.33 -53.92 1.63
CA SER A 1136 -11.34 -52.89 1.93
C SER A 1136 -11.25 -52.35 3.37
N PHE A 1137 -11.48 -51.03 3.53
CA PHE A 1137 -12.31 -50.32 4.52
C PHE A 1137 -11.79 -48.91 4.91
N ARG A 1138 -12.70 -48.06 5.40
CA ARG A 1138 -12.50 -46.62 5.66
C ARG A 1138 -12.31 -46.29 7.16
N CYS A 1139 -11.78 -45.07 7.39
CA CYS A 1139 -12.11 -44.13 8.48
C CYS A 1139 -11.35 -44.18 9.83
N ARG A 1140 -10.75 -43.01 10.14
CA ARG A 1140 -10.37 -42.47 11.48
C ARG A 1140 -9.19 -43.22 12.15
N TRP A 1141 -8.36 -42.61 13.00
CA TRP A 1141 -8.53 -41.43 13.87
C TRP A 1141 -7.32 -40.45 13.85
N PHE A 1142 -7.51 -39.26 14.43
CA PHE A 1142 -6.43 -38.35 14.88
C PHE A 1142 -5.62 -38.98 16.03
N THR A 1143 -4.31 -38.69 16.13
CA THR A 1143 -3.74 -37.83 17.20
C THR A 1143 -2.24 -37.52 17.05
N ALA A 1144 -1.84 -36.48 17.79
CA ALA A 1144 -0.51 -35.89 18.05
C ALA A 1144 0.79 -36.68 17.75
N GLY A 1145 1.82 -35.94 17.31
CA GLY A 1145 3.20 -36.41 17.23
C GLY A 1145 4.23 -35.28 17.22
N LEU A 1146 4.49 -34.64 18.37
CA LEU A 1146 5.62 -33.71 18.51
C LEU A 1146 6.95 -34.48 18.39
N LYS A 1147 7.89 -33.93 17.61
CA LYS A 1147 9.31 -34.36 17.63
C LYS A 1147 10.17 -33.29 18.31
N THR A 1148 10.36 -33.43 19.61
CA THR A 1148 11.39 -32.68 20.35
C THR A 1148 12.79 -33.27 20.05
N LYS A 1149 13.82 -32.41 20.08
CA LYS A 1149 15.22 -32.84 19.87
C LYS A 1149 15.78 -33.45 21.16
N THR A 1150 16.36 -34.64 21.08
CA THR A 1150 17.11 -35.24 22.19
C THR A 1150 18.51 -34.66 22.30
N SER A 1151 18.81 -34.01 23.43
CA SER A 1151 20.18 -33.67 23.82
C SER A 1151 20.77 -34.81 24.66
N LYS A 1152 22.10 -35.02 24.58
CA LYS A 1152 22.81 -36.01 25.39
C LYS A 1152 23.28 -35.38 26.70
N ASN A 1153 23.00 -36.02 27.84
CA ASN A 1153 24.01 -36.23 28.89
C ASN A 1153 23.60 -37.37 29.85
N PRO A 1154 24.55 -38.14 30.42
CA PRO A 1154 24.26 -39.26 31.31
C PRO A 1154 24.48 -38.94 32.79
N ASN A 1155 23.71 -39.57 33.70
CA ASN A 1155 24.24 -40.31 34.86
C ASN A 1155 23.18 -40.95 35.78
N LYS A 1156 23.50 -42.19 36.21
CA LYS A 1156 23.03 -42.92 37.42
C LYS A 1156 21.53 -43.31 37.57
N PRO A 1157 21.19 -44.31 38.41
CA PRO A 1157 19.97 -45.12 38.24
C PRO A 1157 19.06 -45.28 39.49
N THR A 1158 17.85 -45.80 39.24
CA THR A 1158 16.96 -46.56 40.16
C THR A 1158 16.55 -45.96 41.52
N LYS A 1159 15.24 -45.71 41.71
CA LYS A 1159 14.38 -46.58 42.56
C LYS A 1159 12.86 -46.27 42.46
N ASN A 1160 12.10 -47.33 42.72
CA ASN A 1160 10.65 -47.52 42.65
C ASN A 1160 9.76 -46.60 43.53
N ARG A 1161 8.50 -46.44 43.07
CA ARG A 1161 7.25 -46.13 43.84
C ARG A 1161 7.17 -44.73 44.49
N GLN A 1162 5.98 -44.13 44.63
CA GLN A 1162 4.63 -44.60 44.27
C GLN A 1162 4.12 -44.00 42.96
#